data_AF-A0A3N2G3K0-F1
#
_entry.id   AF-A0A3N2G3K0-F1
#
_cell.length_a   1.000
_cell.length_b   1.000
_cell.length_c   1.000
_cell.angle_alpha   90.00
_cell.angle_beta   90.00
_cell.angle_gamma   90.00
#
_symmetry.space_group_name_H-M   'P 1'
#
loop_
_entity.id
_entity.type
_entity.pdbx_description
1 polymer ?
#
loop_
_entity_poly.entity_id
_entity_poly.type
_entity_poly.pdbx_seq_one_letter_code
_entity_poly.pdbx_strand_id
1 'polypeptide(L)'
;MFRNRTSGRTQGATLTRRAPLRRTTRRALAGAVSAALVVGLVPLVAAPAQAAGVTITGTVKNQAGQPVAATVEVSPAGGGRVLSATTNAAGAFTLSGVPAGSSYLDASETGEEHLYTPEHWNGTASVPSYVPFTVPTTDVTGVSFVLDPATGILGIATDEAGKPLQNIGWSVLEYRPEQGDWYPPQMGPLLTDEAGRMWWTTQVGKKYRLCFSDDWYDDPSWRPATRYADRCWDQATSQDTATTITVTEQTRRQVLTVELPAGGKSMLPGTPFVTGAAKVGGTLSVDPGQWTPSDVALTYRWYAYRDGTRIDLPATGRTYTPTTDLEAGDSVSVEVTGTRSGYKSATRYGYGGEIGQATPTLSAPVKITGTPTPGNTLTASWGTLTPSVEYPMLTWYVDGQADGRGTSSGNTTFTVTTADLGKRVEARLEAYSTGYNPLRSAASVTIGAPLTAATPTITGTLAVGKTLTATAGAWGPAPVTLAYQWYRSGAAIAGATSSTYPLAAADRATTITVKVTGSKPGYVTAARTSAATTAVLGVLTAPTPTISGTTAVGSKLTLSTGTWGPAPVALNYRWYRSGVAISGATATTYTLTASDRGKTITVHVAGRKTGYVSANRSSAATAAIRGVLTPKTPTVSGTRKVGSTLKAVPGTWGPAPVTLAYQWYRGSTAITGAKSASYKLVAADKGTTIKVRVTGSKSGYVSAARYSAATAKIA
;
A
#
# COMPACT_ATOMS: atom_id res chain seq x y z
N MET A 1 21.93 31.15 7.12
CA MET A 1 23.35 31.60 7.05
C MET A 1 24.10 30.79 8.11
N PHE A 2 25.24 30.17 7.79
CA PHE A 2 25.88 29.05 8.55
C PHE A 2 24.96 27.80 8.68
N ARG A 3 25.34 26.53 8.46
CA ARG A 3 26.59 25.73 8.38
C ARG A 3 27.33 25.43 9.70
N ASN A 4 26.95 24.31 10.33
CA ASN A 4 27.74 23.05 10.37
C ASN A 4 26.93 21.96 11.12
N ARG A 5 27.27 20.66 11.17
CA ARG A 5 27.75 19.62 10.22
C ARG A 5 28.18 18.41 11.09
N THR A 6 27.71 17.19 10.81
CA THR A 6 28.33 15.86 11.14
C THR A 6 28.90 15.63 12.57
N SER A 7 28.54 14.60 13.33
CA SER A 7 28.63 13.14 13.05
C SER A 7 27.90 12.37 14.19
N GLY A 8 27.51 11.08 14.12
CA GLY A 8 27.64 10.05 13.09
C GLY A 8 28.36 8.79 13.61
N ARG A 9 27.76 7.60 13.36
CA ARG A 9 28.05 6.22 13.89
C ARG A 9 27.54 5.95 15.31
N THR A 10 27.07 4.76 15.76
CA THR A 10 26.50 3.48 15.23
C THR A 10 27.09 2.26 15.96
N GLN A 11 26.29 1.19 16.13
CA GLN A 11 26.56 -0.11 16.79
C GLN A 11 26.44 -0.10 18.34
N GLY A 12 25.95 -1.17 18.97
CA GLY A 12 25.35 -2.39 18.40
C GLY A 12 25.11 -3.52 19.42
N ALA A 13 24.35 -4.56 19.00
CA ALA A 13 23.96 -5.79 19.71
C ALA A 13 22.99 -5.62 20.93
N THR A 14 21.76 -6.15 20.98
CA THR A 14 21.15 -7.53 20.94
C THR A 14 21.13 -8.33 22.25
N LEU A 15 19.94 -8.90 22.54
CA LEU A 15 19.65 -10.10 23.37
C LEU A 15 19.85 -9.97 24.91
N THR A 16 19.00 -10.49 25.81
CA THR A 16 17.67 -11.15 25.70
C THR A 16 16.82 -10.89 26.97
N ARG A 17 15.52 -11.22 26.94
CA ARG A 17 14.61 -11.28 28.12
C ARG A 17 15.17 -12.14 29.26
N ARG A 18 15.03 -11.67 30.51
CA ARG A 18 14.28 -12.35 31.60
C ARG A 18 14.15 -11.46 32.85
N ALA A 19 12.93 -11.41 33.40
CA ALA A 19 12.64 -11.07 34.79
C ALA A 19 12.52 -12.40 35.59
N PRO A 20 12.33 -12.43 36.93
CA PRO A 20 12.05 -11.31 37.87
C PRO A 20 12.87 -11.35 39.18
N LEU A 21 12.43 -10.55 40.16
CA LEU A 21 12.53 -10.70 41.64
C LEU A 21 13.33 -9.65 42.44
N ARG A 22 12.60 -9.07 43.41
CA ARG A 22 12.97 -8.62 44.77
C ARG A 22 14.01 -7.50 44.93
N ARG A 23 13.56 -6.42 45.59
CA ARG A 23 14.40 -5.33 46.13
C ARG A 23 15.26 -5.85 47.29
N THR A 24 16.56 -5.60 47.27
CA THR A 24 17.41 -5.59 48.48
C THR A 24 18.42 -4.44 48.45
N THR A 25 18.43 -3.72 49.56
CA THR A 25 19.40 -2.74 50.08
C THR A 25 20.85 -2.80 49.57
N ARG A 26 21.46 -1.61 49.38
CA ARG A 26 22.90 -1.37 49.61
C ARG A 26 23.17 0.08 50.05
N ARG A 27 24.12 0.26 50.98
CA ARG A 27 24.69 1.56 51.39
C ARG A 27 25.91 1.91 50.52
N ALA A 28 26.34 3.17 50.60
CA ALA A 28 27.41 3.76 49.81
C ALA A 28 28.84 3.34 50.21
N LEU A 29 29.78 3.61 49.30
CA LEU A 29 31.17 4.04 49.57
C LEU A 29 31.70 4.80 48.34
N ALA A 30 32.76 5.61 48.47
CA ALA A 30 33.06 6.70 47.54
C ALA A 30 34.56 6.94 47.24
N GLY A 31 34.84 7.69 46.17
CA GLY A 31 36.15 8.23 45.79
C GLY A 31 36.42 8.18 44.27
N ALA A 32 37.18 9.09 43.64
CA ALA A 32 37.74 10.37 44.11
C ALA A 32 38.30 11.23 42.93
N VAL A 33 38.37 12.57 43.09
CA VAL A 33 39.42 13.50 42.53
C VAL A 33 39.56 13.69 41.00
N SER A 34 39.80 14.87 40.39
CA SER A 34 39.69 16.31 40.75
C SER A 34 39.93 17.23 39.52
N ALA A 35 39.30 18.43 39.47
CA ALA A 35 39.73 19.74 38.88
C ALA A 35 38.49 20.68 38.80
N ALA A 36 38.39 21.89 39.40
CA ALA A 36 39.19 23.13 39.27
C ALA A 36 38.95 23.86 37.91
N LEU A 37 38.71 25.18 37.79
CA LEU A 37 38.51 26.33 38.73
C LEU A 37 37.89 27.51 37.92
N VAL A 38 37.26 28.61 38.40
CA VAL A 38 36.88 29.10 39.75
C VAL A 38 35.32 29.18 39.84
N VAL A 39 34.52 30.22 40.19
CA VAL A 39 34.60 31.64 40.64
C VAL A 39 33.38 31.92 41.57
N GLY A 40 33.49 32.83 42.55
CA GLY A 40 32.33 33.52 43.16
C GLY A 40 31.96 33.14 44.60
N LEU A 41 32.52 33.83 45.61
CA LEU A 41 32.08 33.70 47.00
C LEU A 41 30.82 34.53 47.28
N VAL A 42 29.70 33.85 47.49
CA VAL A 42 28.66 34.29 48.44
C VAL A 42 28.94 33.54 49.75
N PRO A 43 28.86 34.17 50.93
CA PRO A 43 28.98 33.43 52.19
C PRO A 43 27.86 32.39 52.26
N LEU A 44 28.23 31.11 52.30
CA LEU A 44 27.29 30.01 52.49
C LEU A 44 26.76 30.08 53.92
N VAL A 45 25.66 30.82 54.11
CA VAL A 45 24.86 30.75 55.34
C VAL A 45 24.47 29.28 55.51
N ALA A 46 24.99 28.65 56.56
CA ALA A 46 24.61 27.28 56.89
C ALA A 46 23.09 27.26 57.07
N ALA A 47 22.40 26.42 56.29
CA ALA A 47 20.97 26.21 56.50
C ALA A 47 20.76 25.88 57.98
N PRO A 48 19.81 26.54 58.67
CA PRO A 48 19.62 26.34 60.09
C PRO A 48 19.40 24.84 60.33
N ALA A 49 20.12 24.28 61.29
CA ALA A 49 19.95 22.89 61.67
C ALA A 49 18.45 22.68 61.97
N GLN A 50 17.83 21.71 61.28
CA GLN A 50 16.42 21.41 61.53
C GLN A 50 16.29 21.11 63.02
N ALA A 51 15.44 21.89 63.70
CA ALA A 51 15.14 21.65 65.11
C ALA A 51 14.73 20.19 65.26
N ALA A 52 15.20 19.53 66.34
CA ALA A 52 14.93 18.11 66.57
C ALA A 52 13.41 17.90 66.56
N GLY A 53 12.89 17.33 65.48
CA GLY A 53 11.45 17.24 65.26
C GLY A 53 10.82 16.28 66.26
N VAL A 54 9.70 16.71 66.80
CA VAL A 54 8.95 16.07 67.89
C VAL A 54 8.69 14.60 67.59
N THR A 55 8.82 13.77 68.62
CA THR A 55 8.33 12.39 68.60
C THR A 55 6.94 12.35 69.21
N ILE A 56 5.98 11.75 68.48
CA ILE A 56 4.62 11.48 68.95
C ILE A 56 4.50 9.96 69.13
N THR A 57 4.16 9.52 70.34
CA THR A 57 3.93 8.11 70.66
C THR A 57 2.50 7.89 71.18
N GLY A 58 1.94 6.73 70.84
CA GLY A 58 0.55 6.44 71.16
C GLY A 58 0.12 5.01 70.85
N THR A 59 -1.18 4.76 70.96
CA THR A 59 -1.81 3.49 70.56
C THR A 59 -3.05 3.69 69.69
N VAL A 60 -3.31 2.75 68.78
CA VAL A 60 -4.58 2.60 68.06
C VAL A 60 -5.28 1.33 68.55
N LYS A 61 -6.55 1.45 68.92
CA LYS A 61 -7.40 0.37 69.46
C LYS A 61 -8.78 0.43 68.84
N ASN A 62 -9.59 -0.62 69.04
CA ASN A 62 -11.02 -0.60 68.75
C ASN A 62 -11.84 -0.26 70.02
N GLN A 63 -13.15 -0.07 69.87
CA GLN A 63 -14.08 0.17 70.98
C GLN A 63 -14.03 -0.91 72.10
N ALA A 64 -13.61 -2.13 71.79
CA ALA A 64 -13.41 -3.21 72.77
C ALA A 64 -12.04 -3.16 73.48
N GLY A 65 -11.23 -2.12 73.24
CA GLY A 65 -9.91 -1.92 73.84
C GLY A 65 -8.80 -2.79 73.25
N GLN A 66 -9.09 -3.59 72.22
CA GLN A 66 -8.13 -4.46 71.56
C GLN A 66 -7.21 -3.64 70.64
N PRO A 67 -5.93 -4.01 70.49
CA PRO A 67 -5.02 -3.33 69.58
C PRO A 67 -5.44 -3.51 68.11
N VAL A 68 -5.35 -2.46 67.31
CA VAL A 68 -5.66 -2.48 65.87
C VAL A 68 -4.38 -2.33 65.07
N ALA A 69 -4.26 -3.09 63.98
CA ALA A 69 -3.22 -2.90 62.98
C ALA A 69 -3.58 -1.67 62.10
N ALA A 70 -2.83 -0.59 62.27
CA ALA A 70 -3.15 0.72 61.72
C ALA A 70 -1.91 1.49 61.24
N THR A 71 -2.15 2.44 60.34
CA THR A 71 -1.24 3.53 60.00
C THR A 71 -1.73 4.79 60.70
N VAL A 72 -0.83 5.51 61.34
CA VAL A 72 -1.08 6.86 61.86
C VAL A 72 -0.28 7.84 61.01
N GLU A 73 -0.96 8.83 60.42
CA GLU A 73 -0.34 9.86 59.58
C GLU A 73 -0.44 11.24 60.25
N VAL A 74 0.59 12.08 60.07
CA VAL A 74 0.60 13.49 60.48
C VAL A 74 0.93 14.40 59.30
N SER A 75 0.01 15.32 59.02
CA SER A 75 -0.02 16.20 57.84
C SER A 75 0.04 17.67 58.26
N PRO A 76 1.14 18.40 58.02
CA PRO A 76 1.25 19.81 58.40
C PRO A 76 0.16 20.69 57.76
N ALA A 77 -0.53 21.51 58.56
CA ALA A 77 -1.74 22.22 58.11
C ALA A 77 -1.46 23.34 57.08
N GLY A 78 -0.22 23.85 57.03
CA GLY A 78 0.26 24.77 55.98
C GLY A 78 0.77 24.08 54.70
N GLY A 79 0.62 22.76 54.59
CA GLY A 79 1.29 21.93 53.60
C GLY A 79 2.72 21.56 54.02
N GLY A 80 3.19 20.39 53.58
CA GLY A 80 4.52 19.90 53.93
C GLY A 80 4.71 18.41 53.63
N ARG A 81 5.75 17.80 54.19
CA ARG A 81 5.96 16.35 54.12
C ARG A 81 5.10 15.67 55.18
N VAL A 82 4.11 14.88 54.74
CA VAL A 82 3.39 13.93 55.59
C VAL A 82 4.36 12.92 56.19
N LEU A 83 4.21 12.59 57.46
CA LEU A 83 4.95 11.52 58.13
C LEU A 83 3.97 10.45 58.57
N SER A 84 4.32 9.18 58.41
CA SER A 84 3.48 8.08 58.87
C SER A 84 4.25 6.98 59.58
N ALA A 85 3.54 6.29 60.48
CA ALA A 85 4.04 5.17 61.27
C ALA A 85 2.97 4.09 61.38
N THR A 86 3.36 2.83 61.20
CA THR A 86 2.47 1.70 61.45
C THR A 86 2.56 1.24 62.90
N THR A 87 1.45 0.72 63.42
CA THR A 87 1.36 0.14 64.76
C THR A 87 2.10 -1.20 64.85
N ASN A 88 2.71 -1.48 66.00
CA ASN A 88 3.16 -2.83 66.34
C ASN A 88 1.98 -3.74 66.80
N ALA A 89 2.27 -4.98 67.16
CA ALA A 89 1.27 -5.97 67.58
C ALA A 89 0.51 -5.62 68.89
N ALA A 90 0.96 -4.61 69.65
CA ALA A 90 0.26 -4.05 70.80
C ALA A 90 -0.53 -2.77 70.44
N GLY A 91 -0.71 -2.48 69.15
CA GLY A 91 -1.38 -1.27 68.65
C GLY A 91 -0.56 0.00 68.80
N ALA A 92 0.70 -0.08 69.26
CA ALA A 92 1.49 1.10 69.60
C ALA A 92 2.29 1.63 68.39
N PHE A 93 2.32 2.96 68.22
CA PHE A 93 2.99 3.66 67.13
C PHE A 93 3.98 4.72 67.64
N THR A 94 4.97 5.06 66.80
CA THR A 94 5.94 6.14 67.03
C THR A 94 6.17 6.92 65.74
N LEU A 95 5.70 8.16 65.69
CA LEU A 95 6.06 9.15 64.67
C LEU A 95 7.26 9.96 65.18
N SER A 96 8.33 10.11 64.41
CA SER A 96 9.52 10.87 64.81
C SER A 96 9.89 11.94 63.78
N GLY A 97 10.39 13.07 64.24
CA GLY A 97 10.78 14.17 63.36
C GLY A 97 9.61 15.07 62.93
N VAL A 98 8.53 15.11 63.71
CA VAL A 98 7.33 15.92 63.41
C VAL A 98 7.63 17.41 63.66
N PRO A 99 7.37 18.32 62.69
CA PRO A 99 7.52 19.75 62.92
C PRO A 99 6.54 20.27 63.99
N ALA A 100 7.02 21.11 64.90
CA ALA A 100 6.17 21.84 65.84
C ALA A 100 5.26 22.83 65.08
N GLY A 101 4.01 22.97 65.53
CA GLY A 101 2.99 23.82 64.90
C GLY A 101 1.71 23.07 64.53
N SER A 102 0.84 23.74 63.77
CA SER A 102 -0.47 23.21 63.37
C SER A 102 -0.33 22.09 62.33
N SER A 103 -0.87 20.91 62.65
CA SER A 103 -0.94 19.73 61.78
C SER A 103 -2.32 19.08 61.89
N TYR A 104 -2.62 18.12 61.03
CA TYR A 104 -3.69 17.14 61.24
C TYR A 104 -3.05 15.80 61.58
N LEU A 105 -3.68 15.03 62.46
CA LEU A 105 -3.24 13.69 62.86
C LEU A 105 -4.44 12.75 62.72
N ASP A 106 -4.27 11.64 62.02
CA ASP A 106 -5.32 10.67 61.75
C ASP A 106 -4.81 9.23 61.81
N ALA A 107 -5.73 8.28 62.03
CA ALA A 107 -5.43 6.86 62.12
C ALA A 107 -6.42 6.04 61.28
N SER A 108 -5.88 5.17 60.44
CA SER A 108 -6.63 4.27 59.55
C SER A 108 -6.10 2.84 59.71
N GLU A 109 -6.95 1.82 59.54
CA GLU A 109 -6.48 0.43 59.58
C GLU A 109 -5.57 0.09 58.39
N THR A 110 -4.69 -0.91 58.54
CA THR A 110 -3.84 -1.42 57.44
C THR A 110 -4.46 -2.61 56.69
N GLY A 111 -5.71 -2.97 56.99
CA GLY A 111 -6.40 -4.14 56.43
C GLY A 111 -7.37 -3.81 55.31
N GLU A 112 -7.35 -4.61 54.24
CA GLU A 112 -8.30 -4.58 53.11
C GLU A 112 -9.67 -5.18 53.47
N GLU A 113 -9.90 -5.54 54.74
CA GLU A 113 -11.17 -6.05 55.25
C GLU A 113 -12.15 -4.93 55.64
N HIS A 114 -11.72 -3.67 55.72
CA HIS A 114 -12.55 -2.53 56.11
C HIS A 114 -13.38 -2.80 57.39
N LEU A 115 -12.70 -3.12 58.48
CA LEU A 115 -13.28 -3.38 59.80
C LEU A 115 -13.59 -2.09 60.57
N TYR A 116 -12.85 -1.02 60.32
CA TYR A 116 -12.85 0.21 61.11
C TYR A 116 -12.98 1.48 60.27
N THR A 117 -13.66 2.49 60.81
CA THR A 117 -13.67 3.85 60.24
C THR A 117 -12.33 4.55 60.53
N PRO A 118 -11.72 5.25 59.56
CA PRO A 118 -10.59 6.15 59.83
C PRO A 118 -11.00 7.30 60.74
N GLU A 119 -10.24 7.56 61.80
CA GLU A 119 -10.56 8.61 62.79
C GLU A 119 -9.54 9.75 62.76
N HIS A 120 -10.03 10.97 62.98
CA HIS A 120 -9.21 12.17 63.09
C HIS A 120 -9.03 12.58 64.56
N TRP A 121 -7.89 13.16 64.91
CA TRP A 121 -7.57 13.57 66.28
C TRP A 121 -7.96 15.02 66.55
N ASN A 122 -8.76 15.28 67.59
CA ASN A 122 -9.23 16.64 67.92
C ASN A 122 -8.43 17.39 69.00
N GLY A 123 -7.33 16.80 69.49
CA GLY A 123 -6.54 17.35 70.60
C GLY A 123 -6.75 16.61 71.92
N THR A 124 -7.94 16.04 72.17
CA THR A 124 -8.25 15.29 73.40
C THR A 124 -8.98 13.96 73.18
N ALA A 125 -9.55 13.73 71.99
CA ALA A 125 -10.24 12.50 71.60
C ALA A 125 -10.16 12.23 70.09
N SER A 126 -10.56 11.03 69.68
CA SER A 126 -10.86 10.67 68.29
C SER A 126 -12.26 11.15 67.89
N VAL A 127 -12.41 11.69 66.68
CA VAL A 127 -13.69 12.07 66.07
C VAL A 127 -13.63 11.97 64.53
N PRO A 128 -14.77 11.76 63.85
CA PRO A 128 -14.83 11.68 62.38
C PRO A 128 -14.79 13.06 61.68
N SER A 129 -14.14 14.07 62.28
CA SER A 129 -14.02 15.42 61.72
C SER A 129 -12.61 15.99 61.84
N TYR A 130 -12.06 16.49 60.73
CA TYR A 130 -10.77 17.17 60.71
C TYR A 130 -10.83 18.47 61.54
N VAL A 131 -10.01 18.54 62.59
CA VAL A 131 -9.62 19.79 63.26
C VAL A 131 -8.11 19.80 63.51
N PRO A 132 -7.46 20.97 63.67
CA PRO A 132 -6.01 21.02 63.78
C PRO A 132 -5.48 20.52 65.13
N PHE A 133 -4.53 19.59 65.08
CA PHE A 133 -3.68 19.20 66.18
C PHE A 133 -2.44 20.10 66.27
N THR A 134 -2.31 20.83 67.38
CA THR A 134 -1.11 21.63 67.66
C THR A 134 0.01 20.74 68.18
N VAL A 135 1.00 20.45 67.34
CA VAL A 135 2.24 19.78 67.74
C VAL A 135 3.05 20.78 68.59
N PRO A 136 3.38 20.47 69.88
CA PRO A 136 4.17 21.35 70.74
C PRO A 136 5.67 21.34 70.33
N THR A 137 6.55 21.90 71.14
CA THR A 137 8.02 21.87 70.94
C THR A 137 8.73 20.75 71.69
N THR A 138 7.98 19.82 72.28
CA THR A 138 8.47 18.69 73.10
C THR A 138 7.79 17.39 72.68
N ASP A 139 8.40 16.25 72.96
CA ASP A 139 7.82 14.93 72.68
C ASP A 139 6.42 14.74 73.31
N VAL A 140 5.52 14.11 72.56
CA VAL A 140 4.14 13.84 72.94
C VAL A 140 3.99 12.33 73.19
N THR A 141 3.36 11.98 74.30
CA THR A 141 3.12 10.57 74.68
C THR A 141 1.66 10.38 75.07
N GLY A 142 1.15 9.15 74.92
CA GLY A 142 -0.21 8.81 75.34
C GLY A 142 -1.33 9.21 74.37
N VAL A 143 -1.02 9.58 73.12
CA VAL A 143 -2.04 9.75 72.07
C VAL A 143 -2.76 8.41 71.88
N SER A 144 -4.10 8.40 71.91
CA SER A 144 -4.85 7.13 71.90
C SER A 144 -6.03 7.21 70.95
N PHE A 145 -5.88 6.62 69.77
CA PHE A 145 -6.99 6.45 68.84
C PHE A 145 -7.86 5.26 69.25
N VAL A 146 -9.17 5.47 69.24
CA VAL A 146 -10.17 4.41 69.35
C VAL A 146 -10.97 4.46 68.05
N LEU A 147 -10.76 3.47 67.17
CA LEU A 147 -11.45 3.41 65.89
C LEU A 147 -12.84 2.78 66.05
N ASP A 148 -13.81 3.45 65.43
CA ASP A 148 -15.20 3.00 65.36
C ASP A 148 -15.35 1.82 64.37
N PRO A 149 -16.33 0.91 64.55
CA PRO A 149 -16.67 -0.09 63.54
C PRO A 149 -17.06 0.58 62.22
N ALA A 150 -16.51 0.10 61.10
CA ALA A 150 -16.74 0.70 59.78
C ALA A 150 -18.24 0.80 59.43
N THR A 151 -18.63 1.89 58.76
CA THR A 151 -19.98 2.07 58.23
C THR A 151 -19.93 1.98 56.70
N GLY A 152 -20.31 0.82 56.16
CA GLY A 152 -20.20 0.54 54.73
C GLY A 152 -20.50 -0.90 54.33
N ILE A 153 -20.42 -1.13 53.03
CA ILE A 153 -20.65 -2.39 52.34
C ILE A 153 -19.32 -2.91 51.81
N LEU A 154 -18.88 -4.06 52.31
CA LEU A 154 -17.85 -4.90 51.68
C LEU A 154 -18.54 -5.88 50.75
N GLY A 155 -18.70 -5.50 49.48
CA GLY A 155 -19.26 -6.40 48.46
C GLY A 155 -18.19 -7.35 47.93
N ILE A 156 -18.57 -8.59 47.60
CA ILE A 156 -17.64 -9.60 47.07
C ILE A 156 -18.27 -10.25 45.84
N ALA A 157 -17.65 -10.10 44.67
CA ALA A 157 -18.06 -10.78 43.44
C ALA A 157 -17.39 -12.17 43.34
N THR A 158 -18.19 -13.22 43.14
CA THR A 158 -17.71 -14.59 42.93
C THR A 158 -18.33 -15.26 41.70
N ASP A 159 -17.72 -16.33 41.19
CA ASP A 159 -18.40 -17.25 40.27
C ASP A 159 -19.26 -18.29 41.01
N GLU A 160 -19.99 -19.12 40.25
CA GLU A 160 -20.84 -20.23 40.71
C GLU A 160 -20.08 -21.34 41.48
N ALA A 161 -18.75 -21.26 41.55
CA ALA A 161 -17.90 -22.14 42.38
C ALA A 161 -17.35 -21.42 43.63
N GLY A 162 -17.80 -20.19 43.91
CA GLY A 162 -17.37 -19.38 45.05
C GLY A 162 -15.99 -18.75 44.88
N LYS A 163 -15.40 -18.78 43.67
CA LYS A 163 -14.08 -18.20 43.42
C LYS A 163 -14.21 -16.68 43.21
N PRO A 164 -13.34 -15.84 43.79
CA PRO A 164 -13.38 -14.40 43.61
C PRO A 164 -13.15 -13.94 42.16
N LEU A 165 -13.81 -12.84 41.80
CA LEU A 165 -13.77 -12.24 40.47
C LEU A 165 -13.20 -10.81 40.49
N GLN A 166 -11.96 -10.67 40.03
CA GLN A 166 -11.25 -9.40 39.87
C GLN A 166 -11.72 -8.60 38.64
N ASN A 167 -11.58 -7.27 38.68
CA ASN A 167 -11.88 -6.35 37.59
C ASN A 167 -13.33 -6.44 37.07
N ILE A 168 -14.25 -6.79 37.97
CA ILE A 168 -15.69 -6.69 37.76
C ILE A 168 -16.10 -5.25 38.12
N GLY A 169 -16.84 -4.60 37.22
CA GLY A 169 -17.44 -3.29 37.47
C GLY A 169 -18.44 -3.37 38.62
N TRP A 170 -18.54 -2.33 39.44
CA TRP A 170 -19.58 -2.26 40.47
C TRP A 170 -20.23 -0.90 40.57
N SER A 171 -21.46 -0.90 41.06
CA SER A 171 -22.30 0.28 41.21
C SER A 171 -23.10 0.18 42.51
N VAL A 172 -23.18 1.30 43.22
CA VAL A 172 -24.09 1.47 44.35
C VAL A 172 -25.01 2.64 44.06
N LEU A 173 -26.33 2.45 44.17
CA LEU A 173 -27.31 3.53 44.12
C LEU A 173 -27.73 3.90 45.55
N GLU A 174 -27.82 5.19 45.86
CA GLU A 174 -28.45 5.68 47.10
C GLU A 174 -29.89 6.11 46.83
N TYR A 175 -30.84 5.70 47.68
CA TYR A 175 -32.22 6.20 47.59
C TYR A 175 -32.33 7.60 48.20
N ARG A 176 -32.83 8.57 47.44
CA ARG A 176 -33.05 9.93 47.90
C ARG A 176 -34.53 10.14 48.27
N PRO A 177 -34.89 10.23 49.57
CA PRO A 177 -36.29 10.23 49.99
C PRO A 177 -37.05 11.52 49.60
N GLU A 178 -36.35 12.63 49.37
CA GLU A 178 -36.95 13.90 48.95
C GLU A 178 -37.32 13.92 47.46
N GLN A 179 -36.50 13.30 46.61
CA GLN A 179 -36.70 13.22 45.16
C GLN A 179 -37.45 11.95 44.74
N GLY A 180 -37.54 10.95 45.63
CA GLY A 180 -38.23 9.67 45.40
C GLY A 180 -37.47 8.70 44.51
N ASP A 181 -36.19 8.97 44.20
CA ASP A 181 -35.42 8.28 43.17
C ASP A 181 -34.19 7.53 43.71
N TRP A 182 -33.57 6.75 42.82
CA TRP A 182 -32.32 6.05 43.08
C TRP A 182 -31.19 6.75 42.34
N TYR A 183 -30.26 7.34 43.09
CA TYR A 183 -29.21 8.18 42.54
C TYR A 183 -27.85 7.44 42.49
N PRO A 184 -27.19 7.37 41.31
CA PRO A 184 -25.82 6.91 41.21
C PRO A 184 -24.83 8.00 41.66
N PRO A 185 -23.98 7.76 42.67
CA PRO A 185 -22.86 8.65 43.00
C PRO A 185 -21.91 8.81 41.81
N GLN A 186 -21.45 10.03 41.55
CA GLN A 186 -20.57 10.31 40.42
C GLN A 186 -19.16 9.76 40.70
N MET A 187 -18.71 8.79 39.89
CA MET A 187 -17.53 7.97 40.17
C MET A 187 -16.67 7.74 38.91
N GLY A 188 -15.42 7.34 39.11
CA GLY A 188 -14.56 6.78 38.06
C GLY A 188 -14.87 5.30 37.78
N PRO A 189 -14.01 4.56 37.06
CA PRO A 189 -14.18 3.12 36.90
C PRO A 189 -14.02 2.41 38.26
N LEU A 190 -15.13 1.88 38.76
CA LEU A 190 -15.22 1.16 40.02
C LEU A 190 -15.07 -0.33 39.77
N LEU A 191 -13.92 -0.90 40.14
CA LEU A 191 -13.56 -2.29 39.87
C LEU A 191 -13.33 -3.08 41.17
N THR A 192 -13.49 -4.40 41.11
CA THR A 192 -13.12 -5.32 42.19
C THR A 192 -11.63 -5.67 42.22
N ASP A 193 -11.09 -5.89 43.43
CA ASP A 193 -9.70 -6.30 43.66
C ASP A 193 -9.40 -7.77 43.30
N GLU A 194 -8.17 -8.25 43.53
CA GLU A 194 -7.79 -9.65 43.23
C GLU A 194 -8.59 -10.69 44.05
N ALA A 195 -9.12 -10.30 45.22
CA ALA A 195 -10.00 -11.09 46.06
C ALA A 195 -11.50 -10.85 45.74
N GLY A 196 -11.82 -10.18 44.63
CA GLY A 196 -13.18 -9.92 44.15
C GLY A 196 -13.95 -8.86 44.95
N ARG A 197 -13.27 -8.08 45.79
CA ARG A 197 -13.89 -7.18 46.77
C ARG A 197 -14.10 -5.77 46.24
N MET A 198 -15.11 -5.12 46.78
CA MET A 198 -15.32 -3.68 46.72
C MET A 198 -15.69 -3.14 48.10
N TRP A 199 -15.35 -1.89 48.38
CA TRP A 199 -15.81 -1.18 49.57
C TRP A 199 -16.61 0.07 49.18
N TRP A 200 -17.74 0.25 49.83
CA TRP A 200 -18.53 1.47 49.74
C TRP A 200 -18.94 1.98 51.13
N THR A 201 -18.43 3.15 51.51
CA THR A 201 -18.84 3.82 52.76
C THR A 201 -20.31 4.24 52.67
N THR A 202 -21.09 3.96 53.71
CA THR A 202 -22.52 4.26 53.78
C THR A 202 -22.87 5.17 54.96
N GLN A 203 -24.13 5.59 55.05
CA GLN A 203 -24.67 6.32 56.19
C GLN A 203 -25.79 5.52 56.86
N VAL A 204 -25.80 5.49 58.20
CA VAL A 204 -26.90 4.92 58.98
C VAL A 204 -28.20 5.67 58.68
N GLY A 205 -29.30 4.94 58.50
CA GLY A 205 -30.61 5.47 58.09
C GLY A 205 -30.80 5.62 56.58
N LYS A 206 -29.75 5.51 55.76
CA LYS A 206 -29.86 5.49 54.29
C LYS A 206 -30.16 4.09 53.75
N LYS A 207 -30.56 4.05 52.48
CA LYS A 207 -30.93 2.85 51.72
C LYS A 207 -30.12 2.79 50.43
N TYR A 208 -29.63 1.60 50.11
CA TYR A 208 -28.71 1.36 49.00
C TYR A 208 -29.14 0.16 48.15
N ARG A 209 -28.62 0.10 46.92
CA ARG A 209 -28.66 -1.07 46.03
C ARG A 209 -27.28 -1.29 45.45
N LEU A 210 -26.76 -2.52 45.51
CA LEU A 210 -25.45 -2.91 44.99
C LEU A 210 -25.63 -3.80 43.75
N CYS A 211 -24.88 -3.54 42.68
CA CYS A 211 -24.76 -4.41 41.51
C CYS A 211 -23.35 -4.49 40.96
N PHE A 212 -23.03 -5.65 40.40
CA PHE A 212 -21.77 -6.00 39.74
C PHE A 212 -22.00 -6.28 38.26
N SER A 213 -21.14 -5.75 37.39
CA SER A 213 -21.19 -5.89 35.93
C SER A 213 -19.84 -6.32 35.35
N ASP A 214 -19.84 -7.30 34.45
CA ASP A 214 -18.63 -7.75 33.77
C ASP A 214 -18.56 -7.15 32.35
N ASP A 215 -18.48 -5.83 32.31
CA ASP A 215 -18.55 -4.98 31.11
C ASP A 215 -17.32 -4.07 30.94
N TRP A 216 -16.29 -4.21 31.78
CA TRP A 216 -15.04 -3.46 31.65
C TRP A 216 -14.12 -4.05 30.56
N TYR A 217 -13.79 -3.22 29.56
CA TYR A 217 -12.98 -3.58 28.38
C TYR A 217 -11.84 -2.59 28.07
N ASP A 218 -11.59 -1.60 28.93
CA ASP A 218 -10.68 -0.50 28.59
C ASP A 218 -9.20 -0.82 28.81
N ASP A 219 -8.86 -1.88 29.56
CA ASP A 219 -7.56 -2.54 29.48
C ASP A 219 -7.61 -3.71 28.46
N PRO A 220 -7.02 -3.56 27.26
CA PRO A 220 -6.99 -4.63 26.27
C PRO A 220 -6.01 -5.77 26.59
N SER A 221 -5.25 -5.68 27.69
CA SER A 221 -4.45 -6.78 28.24
C SER A 221 -5.27 -7.67 29.19
N TRP A 222 -6.27 -7.11 29.88
CA TRP A 222 -7.22 -7.87 30.71
C TRP A 222 -8.21 -8.64 29.84
N ARG A 223 -7.96 -9.95 29.68
CA ARG A 223 -8.80 -10.86 28.91
C ARG A 223 -9.07 -12.16 29.68
N PRO A 224 -10.00 -12.17 30.64
CA PRO A 224 -10.43 -13.42 31.26
C PRO A 224 -11.03 -14.34 30.18
N ALA A 225 -10.91 -15.66 30.34
CA ALA A 225 -11.41 -16.61 29.33
C ALA A 225 -12.94 -16.65 29.29
N THR A 226 -13.55 -16.60 30.48
CA THR A 226 -14.99 -16.46 30.72
C THR A 226 -15.30 -15.01 31.07
N ARG A 227 -16.47 -14.53 30.64
CA ARG A 227 -17.13 -13.33 31.19
C ARG A 227 -18.43 -13.76 31.85
N TYR A 228 -18.89 -13.02 32.85
CA TYR A 228 -20.02 -13.36 33.70
C TYR A 228 -21.24 -12.48 33.43
N ALA A 229 -22.44 -12.98 33.73
CA ALA A 229 -23.66 -12.20 33.63
C ALA A 229 -23.79 -11.25 34.82
N ASP A 230 -24.27 -10.04 34.56
CA ASP A 230 -24.33 -8.98 35.56
C ASP A 230 -25.38 -9.32 36.64
N ARG A 231 -25.07 -9.04 37.91
CA ARG A 231 -25.91 -9.41 39.06
C ARG A 231 -25.92 -8.36 40.15
N CYS A 232 -27.06 -8.25 40.80
CA CYS A 232 -27.29 -7.38 41.94
C CYS A 232 -27.37 -8.16 43.25
N TRP A 233 -27.32 -7.42 44.36
CA TRP A 233 -27.59 -7.97 45.68
C TRP A 233 -28.92 -8.75 45.69
N ASP A 234 -28.93 -9.87 46.42
CA ASP A 234 -30.05 -10.83 46.49
C ASP A 234 -30.39 -11.48 45.14
N GLN A 235 -29.37 -11.68 44.30
CA GLN A 235 -29.43 -12.34 42.97
C GLN A 235 -30.36 -11.72 41.93
N ALA A 236 -30.82 -10.49 42.17
CA ALA A 236 -31.59 -9.72 41.20
C ALA A 236 -30.80 -9.45 39.90
N THR A 237 -31.50 -9.36 38.78
CA THR A 237 -30.91 -9.23 37.44
C THR A 237 -30.84 -7.77 36.94
N SER A 238 -31.34 -6.81 37.71
CA SER A 238 -31.23 -5.37 37.41
C SER A 238 -31.21 -4.51 38.68
N GLN A 239 -30.68 -3.30 38.57
CA GLN A 239 -30.73 -2.30 39.65
C GLN A 239 -32.18 -2.03 40.10
N ASP A 240 -33.15 -2.01 39.19
CA ASP A 240 -34.57 -1.80 39.50
C ASP A 240 -35.18 -2.92 40.35
N THR A 241 -34.69 -4.14 40.21
CA THR A 241 -35.18 -5.33 40.93
C THR A 241 -34.34 -5.68 42.16
N ALA A 242 -33.19 -5.03 42.36
CA ALA A 242 -32.29 -5.29 43.49
C ALA A 242 -32.96 -5.08 44.86
N THR A 243 -32.76 -6.03 45.78
CA THR A 243 -33.23 -5.93 47.16
C THR A 243 -32.56 -4.77 47.87
N THR A 244 -33.36 -3.95 48.56
CA THR A 244 -32.90 -2.72 49.22
C THR A 244 -32.08 -3.02 50.47
N ILE A 245 -30.80 -2.69 50.42
CA ILE A 245 -29.88 -2.71 51.56
C ILE A 245 -30.25 -1.53 52.46
N THR A 246 -30.64 -1.78 53.71
CA THR A 246 -30.92 -0.73 54.70
C THR A 246 -29.84 -0.75 55.78
N VAL A 247 -29.24 0.41 56.06
CA VAL A 247 -28.13 0.54 57.01
C VAL A 247 -28.67 1.00 58.36
N THR A 248 -28.58 0.15 59.37
CA THR A 248 -28.89 0.49 60.78
C THR A 248 -27.59 0.48 61.60
N GLU A 249 -27.61 0.88 62.88
CA GLU A 249 -26.42 0.71 63.74
C GLU A 249 -26.01 -0.76 63.89
N GLN A 250 -26.98 -1.69 63.91
CA GLN A 250 -26.70 -3.13 63.96
C GLN A 250 -26.14 -3.67 62.64
N THR A 251 -26.46 -3.04 61.50
CA THR A 251 -26.00 -3.43 60.16
C THR A 251 -25.09 -2.37 59.52
N ARG A 252 -24.36 -1.59 60.34
CA ARG A 252 -23.52 -0.49 59.84
C ARG A 252 -22.39 -0.99 58.93
N ARG A 253 -21.77 -2.13 59.27
CA ARG A 253 -20.90 -2.90 58.38
C ARG A 253 -21.67 -4.09 57.82
N GLN A 254 -21.67 -4.26 56.50
CA GLN A 254 -22.26 -5.41 55.82
C GLN A 254 -21.24 -6.08 54.90
N VAL A 255 -21.22 -7.41 54.86
CA VAL A 255 -20.41 -8.20 53.91
C VAL A 255 -21.37 -8.92 52.97
N LEU A 256 -21.35 -8.55 51.69
CA LEU A 256 -22.38 -8.91 50.72
C LEU A 256 -21.76 -9.67 49.53
N THR A 257 -21.77 -11.00 49.59
CA THR A 257 -21.31 -11.84 48.47
C THR A 257 -22.39 -11.92 47.38
N VAL A 258 -22.01 -11.61 46.14
CA VAL A 258 -22.85 -11.75 44.94
C VAL A 258 -22.15 -12.72 43.99
N GLU A 259 -22.81 -13.84 43.75
CA GLU A 259 -22.44 -14.82 42.74
C GLU A 259 -22.88 -14.32 41.34
N LEU A 260 -21.98 -14.33 40.36
CA LEU A 260 -22.24 -13.97 38.97
C LEU A 260 -22.13 -15.22 38.09
N PRO A 261 -23.20 -15.68 37.40
CA PRO A 261 -23.16 -16.90 36.60
C PRO A 261 -22.45 -16.70 35.26
N ALA A 262 -21.93 -17.78 34.67
CA ALA A 262 -21.14 -17.71 33.44
C ALA A 262 -21.93 -17.17 32.23
N GLY A 263 -21.57 -15.98 31.75
CA GLY A 263 -22.20 -15.30 30.59
C GLY A 263 -21.63 -15.72 29.23
N GLY A 264 -20.51 -16.45 29.21
CA GLY A 264 -19.89 -17.01 28.00
C GLY A 264 -18.41 -16.65 27.86
N LYS A 265 -17.83 -16.86 26.69
CA LYS A 265 -16.44 -16.47 26.39
C LYS A 265 -16.29 -14.96 26.25
N SER A 266 -15.12 -14.44 26.64
CA SER A 266 -14.78 -13.03 26.47
C SER A 266 -14.54 -12.66 25.01
N MET A 267 -15.13 -11.56 24.55
CA MET A 267 -14.80 -10.89 23.29
C MET A 267 -14.06 -9.58 23.58
N LEU A 268 -13.30 -9.07 22.60
CA LEU A 268 -12.79 -7.71 22.63
C LEU A 268 -13.69 -6.84 21.75
N PRO A 269 -14.50 -5.93 22.34
CA PRO A 269 -15.29 -5.01 21.54
C PRO A 269 -14.42 -3.92 20.95
N GLY A 270 -14.70 -3.53 19.72
CA GLY A 270 -14.08 -2.35 19.12
C GLY A 270 -14.56 -1.07 19.81
N THR A 271 -13.72 -0.03 19.79
CA THR A 271 -14.06 1.29 20.34
C THR A 271 -14.74 2.13 19.25
N PRO A 272 -16.04 2.47 19.38
CA PRO A 272 -16.77 3.22 18.36
C PRO A 272 -16.23 4.64 18.17
N PHE A 273 -16.19 5.10 16.93
CA PHE A 273 -15.77 6.44 16.57
C PHE A 273 -16.79 7.04 15.61
N VAL A 274 -17.59 7.99 16.10
CA VAL A 274 -18.60 8.68 15.29
C VAL A 274 -17.96 9.90 14.61
N THR A 275 -18.24 10.06 13.33
CA THR A 275 -17.76 11.17 12.48
C THR A 275 -18.95 11.83 11.77
N GLY A 276 -18.80 13.08 11.38
CA GLY A 276 -19.88 13.88 10.79
C GLY A 276 -20.13 15.15 11.59
N ALA A 277 -21.36 15.66 11.55
CA ALA A 277 -21.80 16.79 12.37
C ALA A 277 -23.21 16.52 12.91
N ALA A 278 -23.39 16.71 14.23
CA ALA A 278 -24.68 16.59 14.89
C ALA A 278 -25.56 17.81 14.56
N LYS A 279 -26.26 17.74 13.44
CA LYS A 279 -27.22 18.75 13.00
C LYS A 279 -28.31 18.11 12.16
N VAL A 280 -29.49 18.72 12.14
CA VAL A 280 -30.60 18.32 11.27
C VAL A 280 -30.15 18.29 9.81
N GLY A 281 -30.40 17.17 9.11
CA GLY A 281 -29.96 16.93 7.74
C GLY A 281 -28.44 16.72 7.55
N GLY A 282 -27.64 16.75 8.61
CA GLY A 282 -26.27 16.24 8.61
C GLY A 282 -26.25 14.71 8.66
N THR A 283 -25.13 14.07 8.32
CA THR A 283 -24.98 12.62 8.49
C THR A 283 -23.89 12.32 9.50
N LEU A 284 -24.27 11.60 10.56
CA LEU A 284 -23.36 10.94 11.49
C LEU A 284 -23.06 9.52 10.98
N SER A 285 -21.79 9.11 11.06
CA SER A 285 -21.29 7.82 10.59
C SER A 285 -20.37 7.21 11.63
N VAL A 286 -20.64 5.97 12.07
CA VAL A 286 -19.83 5.26 13.06
C VAL A 286 -18.89 4.25 12.42
N ASP A 287 -17.61 4.30 12.83
CA ASP A 287 -16.73 3.14 12.76
C ASP A 287 -16.73 2.40 14.10
N PRO A 288 -17.27 1.17 14.19
CA PRO A 288 -17.37 0.43 15.45
C PRO A 288 -16.02 -0.09 15.96
N GLY A 289 -14.91 0.24 15.29
CA GLY A 289 -13.60 -0.37 15.50
C GLY A 289 -13.52 -1.81 14.96
N GLN A 290 -12.42 -2.50 15.25
CA GLN A 290 -12.32 -3.95 15.04
C GLN A 290 -12.79 -4.67 16.29
N TRP A 291 -13.64 -5.68 16.11
CA TRP A 291 -14.09 -6.59 17.17
C TRP A 291 -13.32 -7.91 17.05
N THR A 292 -13.00 -8.53 18.18
CA THR A 292 -12.33 -9.84 18.22
C THR A 292 -13.19 -10.83 19.00
N PRO A 293 -13.55 -12.01 18.45
CA PRO A 293 -13.24 -12.51 17.10
C PRO A 293 -13.83 -11.67 15.95
N SER A 294 -13.25 -11.79 14.75
CA SER A 294 -13.60 -10.97 13.58
C SER A 294 -14.92 -11.37 12.90
N ASP A 295 -15.56 -12.44 13.36
CA ASP A 295 -16.88 -12.94 12.93
C ASP A 295 -17.99 -12.63 13.96
N VAL A 296 -17.77 -11.68 14.88
CA VAL A 296 -18.83 -11.11 15.73
C VAL A 296 -19.82 -10.32 14.89
N ALA A 297 -21.12 -10.60 15.04
CA ALA A 297 -22.19 -9.87 14.39
C ALA A 297 -22.52 -8.58 15.16
N LEU A 298 -22.56 -7.44 14.47
CA LEU A 298 -22.78 -6.12 15.07
C LEU A 298 -24.18 -5.57 14.75
N THR A 299 -24.89 -5.14 15.79
CA THR A 299 -26.11 -4.33 15.69
C THR A 299 -25.83 -2.90 16.17
N TYR A 300 -26.66 -1.96 15.71
CA TYR A 300 -26.56 -0.53 16.04
C TYR A 300 -27.92 -0.03 16.52
N ARG A 301 -27.92 0.87 17.50
CA ARG A 301 -29.12 1.60 17.95
C ARG A 301 -28.73 3.04 18.23
N TRP A 302 -29.26 3.96 17.44
CA TRP A 302 -29.06 5.38 17.69
C TRP A 302 -30.07 5.87 18.74
N TYR A 303 -29.64 6.80 19.58
CA TYR A 303 -30.47 7.43 20.60
C TYR A 303 -30.02 8.88 20.81
N ALA A 304 -30.87 9.68 21.43
CA ALA A 304 -30.52 10.99 21.97
C ALA A 304 -30.81 11.02 23.49
N TYR A 305 -30.14 11.92 24.22
CA TYR A 305 -30.60 12.36 25.54
C TYR A 305 -31.08 13.81 25.48
N ARG A 306 -32.28 14.05 26.03
CA ARG A 306 -32.90 15.36 26.27
C ARG A 306 -33.23 15.46 27.75
N ASP A 307 -32.67 16.44 28.46
CA ASP A 307 -32.88 16.64 29.91
C ASP A 307 -32.72 15.36 30.75
N GLY A 308 -31.73 14.53 30.40
CA GLY A 308 -31.48 13.21 31.03
C GLY A 308 -32.41 12.08 30.58
N THR A 309 -33.50 12.37 29.87
CA THR A 309 -34.42 11.38 29.30
C THR A 309 -33.89 10.81 27.99
N ARG A 310 -33.87 9.49 27.84
CA ARG A 310 -33.45 8.81 26.61
C ARG A 310 -34.57 8.80 25.57
N ILE A 311 -34.24 9.19 24.34
CA ILE A 311 -35.08 9.08 23.15
C ILE A 311 -34.43 8.06 22.22
N ASP A 312 -35.08 6.92 21.96
CA ASP A 312 -34.60 5.95 20.96
C ASP A 312 -34.94 6.39 19.54
N LEU A 313 -33.98 6.28 18.63
CA LEU A 313 -34.10 6.77 17.25
C LEU A 313 -34.22 5.60 16.28
N PRO A 314 -35.00 5.73 15.18
CA PRO A 314 -35.37 4.60 14.32
C PRO A 314 -34.23 4.01 13.47
N ALA A 315 -33.00 4.50 13.62
CA ALA A 315 -31.85 4.05 12.83
C ALA A 315 -31.13 2.86 13.49
N THR A 316 -30.98 1.79 12.72
CA THR A 316 -30.31 0.53 13.12
C THR A 316 -29.02 0.23 12.34
N GLY A 317 -28.56 1.19 11.53
CA GLY A 317 -27.37 1.07 10.69
C GLY A 317 -26.16 1.86 11.20
N ARG A 318 -25.03 1.77 10.47
CA ARG A 318 -23.79 2.52 10.74
C ARG A 318 -23.88 4.03 10.54
N THR A 319 -25.03 4.55 10.10
CA THR A 319 -25.25 5.95 9.79
C THR A 319 -26.60 6.41 10.32
N TYR A 320 -26.66 7.63 10.82
CA TYR A 320 -27.90 8.32 11.15
C TYR A 320 -27.86 9.75 10.61
N THR A 321 -29.01 10.25 10.18
CA THR A 321 -29.20 11.63 9.74
C THR A 321 -30.22 12.26 10.69
N PRO A 322 -29.79 13.14 11.61
CA PRO A 322 -30.71 13.83 12.51
C PRO A 322 -31.86 14.50 11.77
N THR A 323 -33.06 14.27 12.25
CA THR A 323 -34.32 14.76 11.69
C THR A 323 -34.89 15.90 12.55
N THR A 324 -35.99 16.52 12.12
CA THR A 324 -36.58 17.72 12.75
C THR A 324 -37.36 17.44 14.05
N ASP A 325 -37.39 16.20 14.50
CA ASP A 325 -37.84 15.73 15.81
C ASP A 325 -36.81 15.95 16.92
N LEU A 326 -35.53 16.16 16.55
CA LEU A 326 -34.46 16.51 17.48
C LEU A 326 -34.30 18.03 17.61
N GLU A 327 -34.15 18.48 18.86
CA GLU A 327 -34.12 19.88 19.29
C GLU A 327 -32.70 20.31 19.68
N ALA A 328 -32.46 21.62 19.78
CA ALA A 328 -31.15 22.13 20.16
C ALA A 328 -30.83 21.75 21.62
N GLY A 329 -29.68 21.13 21.84
CA GLY A 329 -29.31 20.51 23.12
C GLY A 329 -29.46 18.98 23.15
N ASP A 330 -30.15 18.37 22.19
CA ASP A 330 -30.26 16.90 22.12
C ASP A 330 -28.90 16.27 21.84
N SER A 331 -28.43 15.43 22.77
CA SER A 331 -27.12 14.79 22.70
C SER A 331 -27.21 13.41 22.03
N VAL A 332 -26.92 13.37 20.72
CA VAL A 332 -27.05 12.16 19.89
C VAL A 332 -25.88 11.21 20.12
N SER A 333 -26.16 9.91 20.18
CA SER A 333 -25.19 8.83 20.37
C SER A 333 -25.63 7.52 19.71
N VAL A 334 -24.74 6.53 19.67
CA VAL A 334 -25.01 5.20 19.12
C VAL A 334 -24.51 4.09 20.05
N GLU A 335 -25.36 3.10 20.31
CA GLU A 335 -24.98 1.80 20.88
C GLU A 335 -24.47 0.90 19.76
N VAL A 336 -23.32 0.26 19.95
CA VAL A 336 -22.82 -0.82 19.08
C VAL A 336 -22.75 -2.08 19.92
N THR A 337 -23.63 -3.05 19.64
CA THR A 337 -23.69 -4.33 20.36
C THR A 337 -23.14 -5.46 19.48
N GLY A 338 -22.13 -6.17 19.97
CA GLY A 338 -21.57 -7.35 19.32
C GLY A 338 -22.09 -8.64 19.93
N THR A 339 -22.49 -9.57 19.06
CA THR A 339 -23.04 -10.88 19.43
C THR A 339 -22.30 -12.01 18.70
N ARG A 340 -22.04 -13.12 19.39
CA ARG A 340 -21.47 -14.34 18.81
C ARG A 340 -21.86 -15.54 19.67
N SER A 341 -22.20 -16.67 19.04
CA SER A 341 -22.61 -17.87 19.79
C SER A 341 -21.50 -18.35 20.73
N GLY A 342 -21.84 -18.54 22.02
CA GLY A 342 -20.91 -18.96 23.07
C GLY A 342 -20.02 -17.85 23.67
N TYR A 343 -20.32 -16.57 23.39
CA TYR A 343 -19.62 -15.40 23.95
C TYR A 343 -20.61 -14.52 24.73
N LYS A 344 -20.15 -13.86 25.81
CA LYS A 344 -20.95 -12.79 26.43
C LYS A 344 -21.05 -11.64 25.43
N SER A 345 -22.26 -11.20 25.11
CA SER A 345 -22.47 -9.99 24.29
C SER A 345 -21.82 -8.78 24.95
N ALA A 346 -21.21 -7.92 24.15
CA ALA A 346 -20.64 -6.66 24.63
C ALA A 346 -21.24 -5.48 23.88
N THR A 347 -21.47 -4.36 24.57
CA THR A 347 -21.94 -3.11 24.00
C THR A 347 -20.89 -2.02 24.23
N ARG A 348 -20.64 -1.16 23.25
CA ARG A 348 -19.85 0.07 23.42
C ARG A 348 -20.61 1.24 22.81
N TYR A 349 -20.38 2.42 23.36
CA TYR A 349 -21.10 3.65 23.01
C TYR A 349 -20.23 4.57 22.16
N GLY A 350 -20.84 5.28 21.21
CA GLY A 350 -20.21 6.32 20.42
C GLY A 350 -21.00 7.62 20.54
N TYR A 351 -20.42 8.63 21.20
CA TYR A 351 -21.00 9.98 21.24
C TYR A 351 -21.03 10.58 19.83
N GLY A 352 -22.17 11.08 19.37
CA GLY A 352 -22.33 11.69 18.03
C GLY A 352 -22.19 13.21 18.02
N GLY A 353 -22.57 13.87 19.11
CA GLY A 353 -22.59 15.33 19.25
C GLY A 353 -23.96 15.86 19.66
N GLU A 354 -23.99 17.14 20.04
CA GLU A 354 -25.16 17.89 20.49
C GLU A 354 -25.82 18.62 19.31
N ILE A 355 -27.12 18.48 19.13
CA ILE A 355 -27.85 19.15 18.05
C ILE A 355 -27.87 20.66 18.26
N GLY A 356 -27.64 21.42 17.17
CA GLY A 356 -27.61 22.89 17.17
C GLY A 356 -26.26 23.49 17.54
N GLN A 357 -25.42 22.76 18.28
CA GLN A 357 -24.07 23.20 18.65
C GLN A 357 -23.11 23.16 17.44
N ALA A 358 -22.36 24.25 17.22
CA ALA A 358 -21.46 24.37 16.08
C ALA A 358 -20.33 23.31 16.12
N THR A 359 -19.97 22.74 14.97
CA THR A 359 -18.80 21.84 14.84
C THR A 359 -17.63 22.59 14.20
N PRO A 360 -16.38 22.43 14.68
CA PRO A 360 -15.20 22.92 13.97
C PRO A 360 -15.09 22.28 12.59
N THR A 361 -14.31 22.89 11.71
CA THR A 361 -14.11 22.42 10.33
C THR A 361 -12.65 22.11 10.04
N LEU A 362 -12.43 21.20 9.09
CA LEU A 362 -11.12 20.81 8.56
C LEU A 362 -11.06 21.14 7.07
N SER A 363 -10.03 21.86 6.62
CA SER A 363 -9.84 22.12 5.18
C SER A 363 -9.44 20.88 4.36
N ALA A 364 -8.99 19.82 5.05
CA ALA A 364 -8.81 18.48 4.50
C ALA A 364 -8.92 17.43 5.64
N PRO A 365 -9.55 16.26 5.40
CA PRO A 365 -9.64 15.19 6.41
C PRO A 365 -8.27 14.56 6.70
N VAL A 366 -8.21 13.73 7.75
CA VAL A 366 -7.02 12.94 8.07
C VAL A 366 -6.65 12.03 6.89
N LYS A 367 -5.36 11.94 6.60
CA LYS A 367 -4.77 11.08 5.57
C LYS A 367 -3.52 10.41 6.12
N ILE A 368 -3.43 9.10 5.96
CA ILE A 368 -2.18 8.35 6.18
C ILE A 368 -1.36 8.34 4.88
N THR A 369 -0.04 8.48 5.02
CA THR A 369 0.97 8.40 3.96
C THR A 369 2.14 7.52 4.39
N GLY A 370 2.98 7.08 3.45
CA GLY A 370 4.05 6.10 3.68
C GLY A 370 3.71 4.70 3.16
N THR A 371 4.64 3.76 3.31
CA THR A 371 4.48 2.37 2.85
C THR A 371 3.98 1.49 4.00
N PRO A 372 2.81 0.84 3.93
CA PRO A 372 2.27 0.03 5.02
C PRO A 372 2.90 -1.38 5.04
N THR A 373 4.22 -1.45 5.25
CA THR A 373 4.99 -2.69 5.44
C THR A 373 6.03 -2.51 6.57
N PRO A 374 6.43 -3.58 7.28
CA PRO A 374 7.40 -3.51 8.38
C PRO A 374 8.71 -2.81 8.00
N GLY A 375 9.24 -2.01 8.93
CA GLY A 375 10.47 -1.23 8.75
C GLY A 375 10.26 0.14 8.08
N ASN A 376 9.02 0.51 7.74
CA ASN A 376 8.67 1.84 7.26
C ASN A 376 7.93 2.63 8.34
N THR A 377 7.93 3.95 8.19
CA THR A 377 7.10 4.87 8.98
C THR A 377 5.89 5.30 8.16
N LEU A 378 4.71 5.26 8.77
CA LEU A 378 3.50 5.92 8.30
C LEU A 378 3.41 7.31 8.93
N THR A 379 2.92 8.29 8.16
CA THR A 379 2.69 9.67 8.63
C THR A 379 1.25 10.07 8.37
N ALA A 380 0.56 10.49 9.42
CA ALA A 380 -0.76 11.09 9.35
C ALA A 380 -0.67 12.62 9.18
N SER A 381 -1.52 13.19 8.33
CA SER A 381 -1.69 14.64 8.21
C SER A 381 -3.15 15.02 7.96
N TRP A 382 -3.50 16.26 8.25
CA TRP A 382 -4.84 16.84 8.09
C TRP A 382 -4.74 18.31 7.67
N GLY A 383 -5.86 18.93 7.32
CA GLY A 383 -5.92 20.34 6.94
C GLY A 383 -5.93 21.31 8.13
N THR A 384 -6.14 22.59 7.85
CA THR A 384 -6.31 23.63 8.89
C THR A 384 -7.61 23.38 9.66
N LEU A 385 -7.55 23.56 10.98
CA LEU A 385 -8.71 23.56 11.88
C LEU A 385 -9.29 24.98 12.01
N THR A 386 -10.61 25.11 11.88
CA THR A 386 -11.32 26.39 12.06
C THR A 386 -12.57 26.18 12.94
N PRO A 387 -12.69 26.79 14.13
CA PRO A 387 -11.69 27.65 14.78
C PRO A 387 -10.37 26.91 15.08
N SER A 388 -9.32 27.68 15.36
CA SER A 388 -8.03 27.12 15.74
C SER A 388 -8.14 26.40 17.09
N VAL A 389 -7.67 25.15 17.14
CA VAL A 389 -7.55 24.35 18.37
C VAL A 389 -6.06 24.19 18.66
N GLU A 390 -5.63 24.54 19.87
CA GLU A 390 -4.21 24.60 20.23
C GLU A 390 -3.54 23.21 20.25
N TYR A 391 -4.27 22.20 20.76
CA TYR A 391 -3.78 20.82 20.89
C TYR A 391 -4.81 19.80 20.37
N PRO A 392 -4.97 19.62 19.05
CA PRO A 392 -5.77 18.52 18.52
C PRO A 392 -5.09 17.17 18.83
N MET A 393 -5.88 16.21 19.33
CA MET A 393 -5.38 14.91 19.76
C MET A 393 -5.41 13.92 18.60
N LEU A 394 -4.24 13.56 18.08
CA LEU A 394 -4.10 12.38 17.23
C LEU A 394 -3.78 11.17 18.13
N THR A 395 -4.46 10.04 17.89
CA THR A 395 -4.11 8.76 18.49
C THR A 395 -4.08 7.67 17.43
N TRP A 396 -3.04 6.83 17.50
CA TRP A 396 -2.89 5.66 16.65
C TRP A 396 -3.49 4.41 17.31
N TYR A 397 -4.26 3.67 16.53
CA TYR A 397 -4.92 2.44 16.91
C TYR A 397 -4.44 1.28 16.03
N VAL A 398 -4.28 0.11 16.62
CA VAL A 398 -3.96 -1.16 15.95
C VAL A 398 -5.06 -2.16 16.27
N ASP A 399 -5.76 -2.63 15.24
CA ASP A 399 -6.99 -3.45 15.37
C ASP A 399 -7.98 -2.87 16.39
N GLY A 400 -8.25 -1.56 16.28
CA GLY A 400 -9.20 -0.84 17.12
C GLY A 400 -8.75 -0.57 18.56
N GLN A 401 -7.54 -0.98 18.95
CA GLN A 401 -6.97 -0.74 20.28
C GLN A 401 -5.92 0.37 20.26
N ALA A 402 -5.96 1.27 21.26
CA ALA A 402 -4.99 2.35 21.38
C ALA A 402 -3.59 1.78 21.64
N ASP A 403 -2.65 2.09 20.75
CA ASP A 403 -1.42 1.30 20.62
C ASP A 403 -0.24 1.84 21.47
N GLY A 404 -0.40 3.01 22.10
CA GLY A 404 0.59 3.61 23.00
C GLY A 404 1.85 4.17 22.32
N ARG A 405 2.25 3.67 21.13
CA ARG A 405 3.36 4.23 20.33
C ARG A 405 3.07 5.65 19.80
N GLY A 406 1.85 6.17 19.98
CA GLY A 406 1.40 7.44 19.41
C GLY A 406 0.23 8.10 20.13
N THR A 407 0.16 8.02 21.45
CA THR A 407 -0.83 8.73 22.29
C THR A 407 -0.23 10.04 22.84
N SER A 408 0.02 11.03 21.97
CA SER A 408 0.42 12.38 22.39
C SER A 408 0.08 13.44 21.34
N SER A 409 -0.28 14.64 21.80
CA SER A 409 -0.54 15.81 20.95
C SER A 409 0.68 16.13 20.09
N GLY A 410 0.58 15.87 18.78
CA GLY A 410 1.64 16.12 17.80
C GLY A 410 2.41 14.90 17.29
N ASN A 411 2.24 13.68 17.83
CA ASN A 411 2.87 12.50 17.22
C ASN A 411 2.12 12.03 15.95
N THR A 412 2.45 12.66 14.84
CA THR A 412 1.92 12.37 13.50
C THR A 412 2.48 11.09 12.87
N THR A 413 3.29 10.28 13.58
CA THR A 413 4.02 9.15 12.98
C THR A 413 3.78 7.80 13.67
N PHE A 414 3.78 6.74 12.88
CA PHE A 414 3.67 5.35 13.34
C PHE A 414 4.72 4.47 12.65
N THR A 415 5.62 3.87 13.41
CA THR A 415 6.65 2.96 12.88
C THR A 415 6.10 1.54 12.81
N VAL A 416 5.98 1.01 11.59
CA VAL A 416 5.40 -0.30 11.29
C VAL A 416 6.40 -1.39 11.63
N THR A 417 5.98 -2.37 12.42
CA THR A 417 6.77 -3.52 12.86
C THR A 417 6.22 -4.82 12.26
N THR A 418 6.94 -5.93 12.42
CA THR A 418 6.45 -7.27 12.04
C THR A 418 5.26 -7.72 12.88
N ALA A 419 5.05 -7.16 14.08
CA ALA A 419 3.90 -7.43 14.94
C ALA A 419 2.61 -6.74 14.44
N ASP A 420 2.72 -5.86 13.45
CA ASP A 420 1.59 -5.15 12.83
C ASP A 420 1.08 -5.83 11.55
N LEU A 421 1.76 -6.87 11.05
CA LEU A 421 1.40 -7.57 9.81
C LEU A 421 -0.03 -8.13 9.83
N GLY A 422 -0.80 -7.82 8.78
CA GLY A 422 -2.20 -8.20 8.61
C GLY A 422 -3.20 -7.30 9.35
N LYS A 423 -2.73 -6.45 10.27
CA LYS A 423 -3.58 -5.63 11.13
C LYS A 423 -4.05 -4.34 10.46
N ARG A 424 -5.18 -3.80 10.92
CA ARG A 424 -5.65 -2.47 10.57
C ARG A 424 -5.00 -1.44 11.49
N VAL A 425 -4.13 -0.60 10.94
CA VAL A 425 -3.61 0.60 11.59
C VAL A 425 -4.53 1.76 11.25
N GLU A 426 -4.95 2.52 12.26
CA GLU A 426 -5.85 3.67 12.12
C GLU A 426 -5.29 4.88 12.87
N ALA A 427 -5.33 6.05 12.24
CA ALA A 427 -5.04 7.32 12.87
C ALA A 427 -6.36 8.07 13.09
N ARG A 428 -6.76 8.27 14.35
CA ARG A 428 -7.95 9.04 14.73
C ARG A 428 -7.50 10.41 15.23
N LEU A 429 -8.07 11.47 14.65
CA LEU A 429 -7.93 12.85 15.07
C LEU A 429 -9.21 13.29 15.76
N GLU A 430 -9.08 13.82 16.96
CA GLU A 430 -10.16 14.44 17.73
C GLU A 430 -9.73 15.84 18.17
N ALA A 431 -10.58 16.84 17.92
CA ALA A 431 -10.30 18.24 18.22
C ALA A 431 -11.48 18.84 18.99
N TYR A 432 -11.19 19.32 20.20
CA TYR A 432 -12.14 19.94 21.12
C TYR A 432 -11.98 21.46 21.10
N SER A 433 -13.08 22.20 21.22
CA SER A 433 -13.07 23.66 21.41
C SER A 433 -14.27 24.06 22.27
N THR A 434 -14.08 25.00 23.20
CA THR A 434 -15.12 25.35 24.18
C THR A 434 -16.35 25.95 23.49
N GLY A 435 -17.53 25.36 23.73
CA GLY A 435 -18.79 25.73 23.08
C GLY A 435 -19.00 25.12 21.69
N TYR A 436 -18.17 24.14 21.29
CA TYR A 436 -18.26 23.44 20.01
C TYR A 436 -18.35 21.92 20.18
N ASN A 437 -19.06 21.29 19.26
CA ASN A 437 -19.10 19.84 19.07
C ASN A 437 -17.68 19.30 18.78
N PRO A 438 -17.30 18.10 19.27
CA PRO A 438 -15.99 17.53 18.99
C PRO A 438 -15.83 17.22 17.50
N LEU A 439 -14.83 17.81 16.85
CA LEU A 439 -14.53 17.44 15.45
C LEU A 439 -13.71 16.16 15.41
N ARG A 440 -14.17 15.20 14.61
CA ARG A 440 -13.54 13.90 14.43
C ARG A 440 -13.27 13.58 12.98
N SER A 441 -12.07 13.06 12.71
CA SER A 441 -11.67 12.57 11.40
C SER A 441 -10.69 11.41 11.57
N ALA A 442 -10.74 10.41 10.69
CA ALA A 442 -9.86 9.26 10.76
C ALA A 442 -9.45 8.76 9.37
N ALA A 443 -8.30 8.11 9.30
CA ALA A 443 -7.89 7.30 8.17
C ALA A 443 -7.32 5.98 8.67
N SER A 444 -7.44 4.91 7.87
CA SER A 444 -6.89 3.61 8.21
C SER A 444 -6.24 2.91 7.01
N VAL A 445 -5.30 2.02 7.29
CA VAL A 445 -4.58 1.20 6.32
C VAL A 445 -4.30 -0.18 6.90
N THR A 446 -4.48 -1.23 6.11
CA THR A 446 -4.05 -2.58 6.51
C THR A 446 -2.55 -2.73 6.21
N ILE A 447 -1.79 -3.19 7.20
CA ILE A 447 -0.35 -3.47 7.01
C ILE A 447 -0.19 -4.76 6.24
N GLY A 448 0.27 -4.67 4.99
CA GLY A 448 0.54 -5.85 4.17
C GLY A 448 1.95 -6.39 4.41
N ALA A 449 2.14 -7.66 4.10
CA ALA A 449 3.47 -8.19 3.88
C ALA A 449 4.05 -7.65 2.55
N PRO A 450 5.37 -7.44 2.42
CA PRO A 450 5.97 -7.04 1.15
C PRO A 450 6.02 -8.21 0.15
N LEU A 451 5.74 -7.93 -1.13
CA LEU A 451 6.01 -8.88 -2.22
C LEU A 451 7.50 -8.85 -2.61
N THR A 452 8.08 -10.02 -2.84
CA THR A 452 9.34 -10.16 -3.58
C THR A 452 9.06 -10.09 -5.08
N ALA A 453 9.87 -9.34 -5.82
CA ALA A 453 9.65 -9.07 -7.24
C ALA A 453 10.96 -8.81 -7.98
N ALA A 454 11.28 -9.67 -8.94
CA ALA A 454 12.41 -9.53 -9.85
C ALA A 454 12.18 -8.42 -10.89
N THR A 455 13.25 -7.86 -11.45
CA THR A 455 13.17 -6.91 -12.57
C THR A 455 12.76 -7.66 -13.85
N PRO A 456 11.69 -7.24 -14.56
CA PRO A 456 11.23 -7.92 -15.76
C PRO A 456 12.15 -7.64 -16.95
N THR A 457 12.20 -8.56 -17.90
CA THR A 457 12.96 -8.43 -19.15
C THR A 457 12.04 -8.43 -20.37
N ILE A 458 12.53 -7.85 -21.48
CA ILE A 458 11.83 -7.81 -22.77
C ILE A 458 12.58 -8.68 -23.76
N THR A 459 11.84 -9.49 -24.51
CA THR A 459 12.36 -10.32 -25.61
C THR A 459 11.57 -10.08 -26.90
N GLY A 460 12.13 -10.47 -28.05
CA GLY A 460 11.52 -10.28 -29.37
C GLY A 460 12.36 -9.41 -30.31
N THR A 461 11.90 -9.22 -31.55
CA THR A 461 12.59 -8.39 -32.55
C THR A 461 12.12 -6.94 -32.46
N LEU A 462 13.06 -6.01 -32.24
CA LEU A 462 12.77 -4.56 -32.15
C LEU A 462 12.57 -3.93 -33.54
N ALA A 463 11.48 -4.28 -34.21
CA ALA A 463 11.08 -3.68 -35.47
C ALA A 463 9.55 -3.51 -35.57
N VAL A 464 9.08 -2.46 -36.24
CA VAL A 464 7.66 -2.22 -36.51
C VAL A 464 7.00 -3.44 -37.15
N GLY A 465 5.83 -3.85 -36.66
CA GLY A 465 5.12 -5.05 -37.10
C GLY A 465 5.69 -6.36 -36.52
N LYS A 466 6.51 -6.29 -35.47
CA LYS A 466 6.96 -7.44 -34.67
C LYS A 466 6.47 -7.33 -33.23
N THR A 467 6.37 -8.47 -32.56
CA THR A 467 5.84 -8.57 -31.20
C THR A 467 6.99 -8.69 -30.20
N LEU A 468 6.91 -7.92 -29.12
CA LEU A 468 7.74 -8.06 -27.93
C LEU A 468 7.00 -8.86 -26.85
N THR A 469 7.74 -9.59 -26.02
CA THR A 469 7.22 -10.38 -24.90
C THR A 469 7.91 -9.98 -23.60
N ALA A 470 7.13 -9.75 -22.55
CA ALA A 470 7.59 -9.39 -21.22
C ALA A 470 7.71 -10.62 -20.32
N THR A 471 8.94 -10.94 -19.90
CA THR A 471 9.21 -11.97 -18.91
C THR A 471 9.22 -11.33 -17.52
N ALA A 472 8.22 -11.64 -16.69
CA ALA A 472 8.02 -10.98 -15.40
C ALA A 472 9.09 -11.30 -14.33
N GLY A 473 9.86 -12.38 -14.51
CA GLY A 473 10.79 -12.91 -13.51
C GLY A 473 10.07 -13.59 -12.34
N ALA A 474 10.79 -13.86 -11.25
CA ALA A 474 10.22 -14.45 -10.04
C ALA A 474 9.46 -13.42 -9.20
N TRP A 475 8.27 -13.80 -8.74
CA TRP A 475 7.42 -13.03 -7.83
C TRP A 475 6.98 -13.92 -6.66
N GLY A 476 6.93 -13.37 -5.45
CA GLY A 476 6.60 -14.16 -4.27
C GLY A 476 6.08 -13.37 -3.08
N PRO A 477 5.54 -14.08 -2.06
CA PRO A 477 5.27 -15.52 -2.06
C PRO A 477 4.08 -15.86 -2.97
N ALA A 478 4.18 -16.96 -3.73
CA ALA A 478 3.16 -17.36 -4.71
C ALA A 478 1.80 -17.74 -4.07
N PRO A 479 0.69 -17.79 -4.85
CA PRO A 479 0.54 -17.16 -6.15
C PRO A 479 0.49 -15.62 -6.04
N VAL A 480 0.85 -14.92 -7.11
CA VAL A 480 0.77 -13.45 -7.25
C VAL A 480 0.11 -13.14 -8.59
N THR A 481 -0.90 -12.27 -8.60
CA THR A 481 -1.56 -11.82 -9.83
C THR A 481 -0.73 -10.71 -10.46
N LEU A 482 -0.46 -10.79 -11.77
CA LEU A 482 0.40 -9.85 -12.48
C LEU A 482 -0.38 -9.05 -13.54
N ALA A 483 -0.21 -7.73 -13.52
CA ALA A 483 -0.67 -6.80 -14.56
C ALA A 483 0.52 -6.14 -15.25
N TYR A 484 0.40 -5.90 -16.56
CA TYR A 484 1.44 -5.29 -17.38
C TYR A 484 0.99 -3.89 -17.85
N GLN A 485 1.95 -3.01 -18.11
CA GLN A 485 1.74 -1.77 -18.85
C GLN A 485 3.00 -1.47 -19.65
N TRP A 486 2.87 -1.32 -20.98
CA TRP A 486 3.98 -0.95 -21.85
C TRP A 486 4.10 0.56 -22.01
N TYR A 487 5.32 1.06 -22.21
CA TYR A 487 5.66 2.47 -22.30
C TYR A 487 6.55 2.74 -23.51
N ARG A 488 6.36 3.91 -24.14
CA ARG A 488 7.12 4.46 -25.27
C ARG A 488 7.88 5.69 -24.80
N SER A 489 9.22 5.66 -24.82
CA SER A 489 10.07 6.74 -24.28
C SER A 489 9.66 7.22 -22.87
N GLY A 490 9.15 6.31 -22.03
CA GLY A 490 8.66 6.62 -20.67
C GLY A 490 7.20 7.06 -20.56
N ALA A 491 6.49 7.34 -21.66
CA ALA A 491 5.05 7.62 -21.66
C ALA A 491 4.23 6.32 -21.80
N ALA A 492 3.13 6.17 -21.06
CA ALA A 492 2.31 4.95 -21.11
C ALA A 492 1.59 4.78 -22.46
N ILE A 493 1.60 3.57 -23.01
CA ILE A 493 0.89 3.25 -24.25
C ILE A 493 -0.53 2.78 -23.89
N ALA A 494 -1.54 3.58 -24.22
CA ALA A 494 -2.93 3.28 -23.90
C ALA A 494 -3.36 1.89 -24.44
N GLY A 495 -4.03 1.10 -23.59
CA GLY A 495 -4.48 -0.26 -23.91
C GLY A 495 -3.40 -1.34 -23.97
N ALA A 496 -2.11 -0.99 -23.89
CA ALA A 496 -1.03 -1.97 -23.95
C ALA A 496 -0.77 -2.62 -22.57
N THR A 497 -1.67 -3.51 -22.16
CA THR A 497 -1.69 -4.15 -20.82
C THR A 497 -1.46 -5.68 -20.83
N SER A 498 -1.27 -6.27 -22.00
CA SER A 498 -0.93 -7.69 -22.16
C SER A 498 0.55 -7.98 -21.87
N SER A 499 0.89 -9.25 -21.60
CA SER A 499 2.29 -9.71 -21.49
C SER A 499 3.08 -9.67 -22.81
N THR A 500 2.40 -9.43 -23.94
CA THR A 500 2.98 -9.21 -25.26
C THR A 500 2.54 -7.86 -25.83
N TYR A 501 3.39 -7.22 -26.64
CA TYR A 501 3.10 -5.95 -27.30
C TYR A 501 3.52 -5.96 -28.78
N PRO A 502 2.58 -5.80 -29.74
CA PRO A 502 2.92 -5.64 -31.15
C PRO A 502 3.36 -4.19 -31.44
N LEU A 503 4.57 -4.04 -31.99
CA LEU A 503 5.18 -2.75 -32.29
C LEU A 503 4.46 -2.02 -33.43
N ALA A 504 3.85 -0.89 -33.12
CA ALA A 504 3.18 0.00 -34.06
C ALA A 504 4.16 0.93 -34.77
N ALA A 505 3.71 1.58 -35.85
CA ALA A 505 4.53 2.55 -36.59
C ALA A 505 5.01 3.73 -35.71
N ALA A 506 4.22 4.10 -34.69
CA ALA A 506 4.54 5.15 -33.71
C ALA A 506 5.66 4.78 -32.74
N ASP A 507 6.04 3.50 -32.62
CA ASP A 507 7.17 3.08 -31.77
C ASP A 507 8.54 3.30 -32.44
N ARG A 508 8.57 3.49 -33.76
CA ARG A 508 9.82 3.62 -34.52
C ARG A 508 10.71 4.74 -33.95
N ALA A 509 12.00 4.43 -33.79
CA ALA A 509 13.04 5.27 -33.22
C ALA A 509 12.85 5.65 -31.73
N THR A 510 11.87 5.06 -31.04
CA THR A 510 11.68 5.19 -29.59
C THR A 510 12.20 3.95 -28.85
N THR A 511 12.44 4.10 -27.55
CA THR A 511 12.73 2.97 -26.66
C THR A 511 11.44 2.49 -25.99
N ILE A 512 11.38 1.18 -25.71
CA ILE A 512 10.24 0.54 -25.06
C ILE A 512 10.64 0.07 -23.66
N THR A 513 9.74 0.21 -22.69
CA THR A 513 9.81 -0.46 -21.38
C THR A 513 8.48 -1.12 -21.04
N VAL A 514 8.50 -2.07 -20.12
CA VAL A 514 7.30 -2.67 -19.53
C VAL A 514 7.37 -2.57 -18.01
N LYS A 515 6.28 -2.08 -17.41
CA LYS A 515 6.05 -2.15 -15.95
C LYS A 515 5.21 -3.37 -15.67
N VAL A 516 5.71 -4.27 -14.83
CA VAL A 516 4.93 -5.36 -14.25
C VAL A 516 4.56 -4.98 -12.81
N THR A 517 3.27 -5.11 -12.48
CA THR A 517 2.73 -4.82 -11.16
C THR A 517 2.08 -6.10 -10.61
N GLY A 518 2.52 -6.53 -9.44
CA GLY A 518 2.01 -7.73 -8.76
C GLY A 518 1.11 -7.39 -7.58
N SER A 519 0.03 -8.15 -7.42
CA SER A 519 -0.91 -8.06 -6.30
C SER A 519 -1.21 -9.43 -5.68
N LYS A 520 -1.46 -9.43 -4.37
CA LYS A 520 -1.90 -10.60 -3.60
C LYS A 520 -2.67 -10.13 -2.36
N PRO A 521 -3.80 -10.75 -1.97
CA PRO A 521 -4.50 -10.40 -0.73
C PRO A 521 -3.60 -10.52 0.49
N GLY A 522 -3.61 -9.51 1.38
CA GLY A 522 -2.73 -9.42 2.55
C GLY A 522 -1.30 -8.92 2.27
N TYR A 523 -0.97 -8.54 1.01
CA TYR A 523 0.34 -8.02 0.63
C TYR A 523 0.22 -6.66 -0.03
N VAL A 524 1.22 -5.79 0.17
CA VAL A 524 1.29 -4.51 -0.52
C VAL A 524 1.70 -4.74 -1.98
N THR A 525 0.96 -4.13 -2.91
CA THR A 525 1.23 -4.25 -4.35
C THR A 525 2.62 -3.71 -4.69
N ALA A 526 3.43 -4.53 -5.36
CA ALA A 526 4.76 -4.15 -5.80
C ALA A 526 4.81 -3.96 -7.31
N ALA A 527 5.68 -3.06 -7.80
CA ALA A 527 5.92 -2.88 -9.22
C ALA A 527 7.41 -2.90 -9.55
N ARG A 528 7.72 -3.35 -10.77
CA ARG A 528 9.07 -3.36 -11.35
C ARG A 528 8.98 -2.98 -12.83
N THR A 529 9.88 -2.13 -13.29
CA THR A 529 9.97 -1.72 -14.70
C THR A 529 11.22 -2.35 -15.31
N SER A 530 11.13 -2.80 -16.56
CA SER A 530 12.28 -3.34 -17.29
C SER A 530 13.34 -2.27 -17.55
N ALA A 531 14.55 -2.71 -17.89
CA ALA A 531 15.47 -1.87 -18.64
C ALA A 531 14.80 -1.42 -19.96
N ALA A 532 15.21 -0.25 -20.46
CA ALA A 532 14.77 0.25 -21.76
C ALA A 532 15.42 -0.53 -22.90
N THR A 533 14.64 -0.85 -23.93
CA THR A 533 15.17 -1.45 -25.16
C THR A 533 16.05 -0.45 -25.91
N THR A 534 16.86 -0.94 -26.85
CA THR A 534 17.36 -0.09 -27.93
C THR A 534 16.21 0.42 -28.80
N ALA A 535 16.48 1.44 -29.63
CA ALA A 535 15.46 2.10 -30.43
C ALA A 535 14.83 1.17 -31.49
N VAL A 536 13.50 1.13 -31.55
CA VAL A 536 12.75 0.27 -32.48
C VAL A 536 13.01 0.64 -33.94
N LEU A 537 13.37 -0.33 -34.75
CA LEU A 537 13.66 -0.14 -36.18
C LEU A 537 12.38 -0.05 -37.02
N GLY A 538 12.40 0.76 -38.08
CA GLY A 538 11.41 0.66 -39.14
C GLY A 538 11.61 -0.60 -40.00
N VAL A 539 10.62 -0.93 -40.83
CA VAL A 539 10.73 -1.95 -41.87
C VAL A 539 10.70 -1.27 -43.24
N LEU A 540 11.50 -1.75 -44.19
CA LEU A 540 11.53 -1.21 -45.55
C LEU A 540 10.45 -1.85 -46.44
N THR A 541 9.72 -1.01 -47.16
CA THR A 541 8.94 -1.43 -48.33
C THR A 541 9.92 -1.80 -49.44
N ALA A 542 10.01 -3.09 -49.74
CA ALA A 542 10.95 -3.66 -50.70
C ALA A 542 10.20 -4.50 -51.75
N PRO A 543 9.85 -3.92 -52.92
CA PRO A 543 9.19 -4.64 -54.00
C PRO A 543 10.14 -5.59 -54.74
N THR A 544 9.59 -6.59 -55.43
CA THR A 544 10.38 -7.52 -56.25
C THR A 544 10.91 -6.82 -57.51
N PRO A 545 12.22 -6.81 -57.76
CA PRO A 545 12.81 -6.14 -58.92
C PRO A 545 12.54 -6.90 -60.22
N THR A 546 12.46 -6.17 -61.33
CA THR A 546 12.25 -6.73 -62.67
C THR A 546 13.44 -6.43 -63.59
N ILE A 547 13.63 -7.28 -64.60
CA ILE A 547 14.66 -7.13 -65.64
C ILE A 547 13.95 -6.91 -66.98
N SER A 548 14.37 -5.91 -67.74
CA SER A 548 13.94 -5.67 -69.12
C SER A 548 15.13 -5.62 -70.08
N GLY A 549 14.86 -5.72 -71.39
CA GLY A 549 15.89 -5.76 -72.44
C GLY A 549 15.90 -7.06 -73.25
N THR A 550 16.72 -7.11 -74.30
CA THR A 550 16.79 -8.28 -75.18
C THR A 550 17.73 -9.34 -74.60
N THR A 551 17.26 -10.59 -74.49
CA THR A 551 18.06 -11.74 -74.05
C THR A 551 18.98 -12.27 -75.16
N ALA A 552 19.96 -11.46 -75.56
CA ALA A 552 20.99 -11.86 -76.53
C ALA A 552 22.37 -11.27 -76.21
N VAL A 553 23.44 -12.00 -76.52
CA VAL A 553 24.84 -11.53 -76.35
C VAL A 553 25.04 -10.16 -77.03
N GLY A 554 25.72 -9.24 -76.34
CA GLY A 554 25.91 -7.84 -76.75
C GLY A 554 24.73 -6.92 -76.43
N SER A 555 23.56 -7.46 -76.08
CA SER A 555 22.39 -6.65 -75.67
C SER A 555 22.52 -6.18 -74.22
N LYS A 556 21.92 -5.02 -73.93
CA LYS A 556 21.84 -4.44 -72.59
C LYS A 556 20.55 -4.89 -71.89
N LEU A 557 20.70 -5.43 -70.68
CA LEU A 557 19.62 -5.62 -69.72
C LEU A 557 19.55 -4.44 -68.75
N THR A 558 18.35 -4.10 -68.31
CA THR A 558 18.06 -3.00 -67.38
C THR A 558 17.28 -3.53 -66.18
N LEU A 559 17.73 -3.18 -64.97
CA LEU A 559 17.02 -3.42 -63.71
C LEU A 559 16.01 -2.29 -63.46
N SER A 560 14.77 -2.64 -63.15
CA SER A 560 13.84 -1.77 -62.41
C SER A 560 13.72 -2.28 -60.97
N THR A 561 14.04 -1.43 -60.00
CA THR A 561 14.02 -1.78 -58.57
C THR A 561 12.63 -1.78 -57.95
N GLY A 562 11.66 -1.17 -58.62
CA GLY A 562 10.43 -0.66 -57.99
C GLY A 562 10.70 0.47 -56.99
N THR A 563 9.64 1.00 -56.39
CA THR A 563 9.71 2.06 -55.38
C THR A 563 10.08 1.48 -54.01
N TRP A 564 11.31 1.73 -53.55
CA TRP A 564 11.74 1.36 -52.20
C TRP A 564 11.37 2.44 -51.20
N GLY A 565 10.76 2.04 -50.08
CA GLY A 565 10.13 2.96 -49.14
C GLY A 565 10.50 2.71 -47.67
N PRO A 566 10.41 3.74 -46.82
CA PRO A 566 10.26 5.16 -47.17
C PRO A 566 11.59 5.74 -47.68
N ALA A 567 11.54 6.65 -48.66
CA ALA A 567 12.73 7.25 -49.26
C ALA A 567 13.51 8.21 -48.31
N PRO A 568 14.78 8.53 -48.61
CA PRO A 568 15.68 7.79 -49.49
C PRO A 568 16.07 6.44 -48.88
N VAL A 569 16.40 5.46 -49.72
CA VAL A 569 16.96 4.16 -49.33
C VAL A 569 18.22 3.93 -50.14
N ALA A 570 19.33 3.54 -49.50
CA ALA A 570 20.56 3.19 -50.21
C ALA A 570 20.40 1.78 -50.79
N LEU A 571 20.47 1.65 -52.12
CA LEU A 571 20.29 0.38 -52.84
C LEU A 571 21.61 -0.09 -53.45
N ASN A 572 21.98 -1.33 -53.14
CA ASN A 572 23.11 -2.03 -53.75
C ASN A 572 22.62 -3.13 -54.69
N TYR A 573 23.25 -3.29 -55.84
CA TYR A 573 22.86 -4.28 -56.85
C TYR A 573 23.98 -5.31 -57.09
N ARG A 574 23.61 -6.54 -57.42
CA ARG A 574 24.53 -7.57 -57.96
C ARG A 574 23.80 -8.42 -59.00
N TRP A 575 24.36 -8.52 -60.19
CA TRP A 575 23.87 -9.44 -61.22
C TRP A 575 24.46 -10.85 -61.02
N TYR A 576 23.68 -11.87 -61.39
CA TYR A 576 24.00 -13.28 -61.23
C TYR A 576 23.75 -14.04 -62.53
N ARG A 577 24.60 -15.03 -62.82
CA ARG A 577 24.53 -15.94 -63.97
C ARG A 577 24.21 -17.34 -63.45
N SER A 578 22.99 -17.82 -63.69
CA SER A 578 22.49 -19.10 -63.16
C SER A 578 22.81 -19.31 -61.67
N GLY A 579 22.53 -18.29 -60.84
CA GLY A 579 22.74 -18.33 -59.39
C GLY A 579 24.16 -17.96 -58.91
N VAL A 580 25.15 -17.87 -59.80
CA VAL A 580 26.53 -17.46 -59.44
C VAL A 580 26.72 -15.96 -59.63
N ALA A 581 27.29 -15.27 -58.63
CA ALA A 581 27.48 -13.81 -58.68
C ALA A 581 28.46 -13.40 -59.79
N ILE A 582 28.08 -12.41 -60.60
CA ILE A 582 28.93 -11.84 -61.63
C ILE A 582 29.81 -10.74 -60.98
N SER A 583 31.13 -10.96 -60.96
CA SER A 583 32.08 -9.97 -60.44
C SER A 583 32.01 -8.65 -61.22
N GLY A 584 32.29 -7.53 -60.57
CA GLY A 584 32.13 -6.17 -61.13
C GLY A 584 30.70 -5.70 -61.44
N ALA A 585 29.75 -6.60 -61.74
CA ALA A 585 28.40 -6.24 -62.18
C ALA A 585 27.49 -5.74 -61.04
N THR A 586 27.60 -4.44 -60.73
CA THR A 586 26.84 -3.74 -59.68
C THR A 586 25.99 -2.56 -60.17
N ALA A 587 26.02 -2.23 -61.46
CA ALA A 587 25.22 -1.15 -62.04
C ALA A 587 23.73 -1.54 -62.19
N THR A 588 22.85 -0.56 -62.41
CA THR A 588 21.43 -0.76 -62.77
C THR A 588 21.22 -1.40 -64.16
N THR A 589 22.30 -1.66 -64.90
CA THR A 589 22.24 -2.27 -66.24
C THR A 589 23.41 -3.22 -66.46
N TYR A 590 23.19 -4.32 -67.17
CA TYR A 590 24.21 -5.31 -67.49
C TYR A 590 24.25 -5.61 -68.98
N THR A 591 25.42 -5.46 -69.62
CA THR A 591 25.63 -5.85 -71.03
C THR A 591 26.01 -7.32 -71.09
N LEU A 592 25.24 -8.09 -71.85
CA LEU A 592 25.37 -9.53 -71.95
C LEU A 592 26.65 -9.94 -72.70
N THR A 593 27.44 -10.81 -72.08
CA THR A 593 28.72 -11.30 -72.59
C THR A 593 28.56 -12.67 -73.27
N ALA A 594 29.59 -13.13 -73.99
CA ALA A 594 29.59 -14.48 -74.57
C ALA A 594 29.41 -15.59 -73.52
N SER A 595 29.88 -15.36 -72.29
CA SER A 595 29.78 -16.28 -71.14
C SER A 595 28.36 -16.41 -70.58
N ASP A 596 27.44 -15.52 -70.96
CA ASP A 596 26.02 -15.59 -70.57
C ASP A 596 25.19 -16.49 -71.50
N ARG A 597 25.70 -16.81 -72.70
CA ARG A 597 24.98 -17.59 -73.72
C ARG A 597 24.49 -18.94 -73.16
N GLY A 598 23.19 -19.19 -73.25
CA GLY A 598 22.52 -20.40 -72.75
C GLY A 598 22.30 -20.42 -71.24
N LYS A 599 22.76 -19.40 -70.50
CA LYS A 599 22.49 -19.21 -69.08
C LYS A 599 21.30 -18.26 -68.89
N THR A 600 20.77 -18.25 -67.68
CA THR A 600 19.74 -17.29 -67.22
C THR A 600 20.38 -16.23 -66.34
N ILE A 601 19.83 -15.03 -66.34
CA ILE A 601 20.31 -13.90 -65.54
C ILE A 601 19.29 -13.56 -64.46
N THR A 602 19.77 -13.29 -63.24
CA THR A 602 19.00 -12.68 -62.15
C THR A 602 19.76 -11.48 -61.58
N VAL A 603 19.07 -10.63 -60.83
CA VAL A 603 19.69 -9.51 -60.10
C VAL A 603 19.17 -9.48 -58.67
N HIS A 604 20.06 -9.32 -57.70
CA HIS A 604 19.72 -9.10 -56.29
C HIS A 604 19.84 -7.60 -55.98
N VAL A 605 18.86 -7.08 -55.24
CA VAL A 605 18.77 -5.71 -54.76
C VAL A 605 18.74 -5.73 -53.24
N ALA A 606 19.71 -5.08 -52.62
CA ALA A 606 19.85 -4.96 -51.17
C ALA A 606 19.65 -3.50 -50.74
N GLY A 607 18.57 -3.23 -50.00
CA GLY A 607 18.24 -1.91 -49.49
C GLY A 607 18.61 -1.72 -48.02
N ARG A 608 19.25 -0.58 -47.72
CA ARG A 608 19.66 -0.17 -46.37
C ARG A 608 19.20 1.26 -46.07
N LYS A 609 18.79 1.50 -44.82
CA LYS A 609 18.48 2.84 -44.29
C LYS A 609 18.71 2.88 -42.78
N THR A 610 19.31 3.95 -42.27
CA THR A 610 19.58 4.13 -40.83
C THR A 610 18.27 4.13 -40.04
N GLY A 611 18.19 3.32 -38.98
CA GLY A 611 16.97 3.13 -38.19
C GLY A 611 15.90 2.24 -38.86
N TYR A 612 16.29 1.37 -39.79
CA TYR A 612 15.44 0.37 -40.42
C TYR A 612 16.13 -1.00 -40.51
N VAL A 613 15.32 -2.07 -40.49
CA VAL A 613 15.76 -3.42 -40.88
C VAL A 613 16.10 -3.42 -42.36
N SER A 614 17.30 -3.89 -42.72
CA SER A 614 17.73 -4.01 -44.11
C SER A 614 16.95 -5.12 -44.83
N ALA A 615 16.64 -4.92 -46.12
CA ALA A 615 15.84 -5.86 -46.90
C ALA A 615 16.52 -6.25 -48.22
N ASN A 616 16.40 -7.52 -48.60
CA ASN A 616 16.92 -8.07 -49.85
C ASN A 616 15.77 -8.58 -50.73
N ARG A 617 15.89 -8.40 -52.04
CA ARG A 617 14.97 -8.93 -53.05
C ARG A 617 15.74 -9.43 -54.27
N SER A 618 15.24 -10.49 -54.89
CA SER A 618 15.81 -11.07 -56.11
C SER A 618 14.79 -10.98 -57.24
N SER A 619 15.24 -10.75 -58.47
CA SER A 619 14.36 -10.77 -59.64
C SER A 619 13.95 -12.20 -60.00
N ALA A 620 12.89 -12.32 -60.80
CA ALA A 620 12.71 -13.50 -61.63
C ALA A 620 13.93 -13.67 -62.57
N ALA A 621 14.17 -14.92 -63.01
CA ALA A 621 15.22 -15.22 -63.97
C ALA A 621 14.80 -14.84 -65.40
N THR A 622 15.73 -14.30 -66.18
CA THR A 622 15.49 -14.09 -67.62
C THR A 622 15.35 -15.43 -68.34
N ALA A 623 14.69 -15.41 -69.50
CA ALA A 623 14.88 -16.46 -70.50
C ALA A 623 16.37 -16.64 -70.85
N ALA A 624 16.74 -17.83 -71.32
CA ALA A 624 18.13 -18.16 -71.64
C ALA A 624 18.71 -17.23 -72.72
N ILE A 625 19.92 -16.70 -72.47
CA ILE A 625 20.53 -15.70 -73.35
C ILE A 625 20.96 -16.32 -74.67
N ARG A 626 20.45 -15.78 -75.79
CA ARG A 626 20.79 -16.24 -77.14
C ARG A 626 22.13 -15.70 -77.61
N GLY A 627 22.85 -16.47 -78.42
CA GLY A 627 23.98 -15.94 -79.19
C GLY A 627 23.49 -15.00 -80.31
N VAL A 628 24.42 -14.23 -80.89
CA VAL A 628 24.18 -13.44 -82.12
C VAL A 628 25.00 -14.04 -83.26
N LEU A 629 24.44 -14.08 -84.46
CA LEU A 629 25.13 -14.52 -85.66
C LEU A 629 25.93 -13.36 -86.28
N THR A 630 27.13 -13.66 -86.75
CA THR A 630 28.04 -12.74 -87.46
C THR A 630 28.08 -13.10 -88.94
N PRO A 631 27.19 -12.52 -89.78
CA PRO A 631 27.19 -12.75 -91.22
C PRO A 631 28.18 -11.85 -91.96
N LYS A 632 28.90 -12.41 -92.94
CA LYS A 632 29.46 -11.62 -94.04
C LYS A 632 28.35 -11.18 -95.02
N THR A 633 28.64 -10.16 -95.81
CA THR A 633 27.77 -9.74 -96.92
C THR A 633 27.85 -10.79 -98.05
N PRO A 634 26.72 -11.33 -98.53
CA PRO A 634 26.72 -12.30 -99.62
C PRO A 634 26.96 -11.62 -100.98
N THR A 635 27.45 -12.37 -101.96
CA THR A 635 27.60 -11.91 -103.35
C THR A 635 26.80 -12.80 -104.30
N VAL A 636 26.65 -12.35 -105.56
CA VAL A 636 25.96 -13.07 -106.63
C VAL A 636 26.94 -13.31 -107.77
N SER A 637 27.03 -14.56 -108.24
CA SER A 637 27.88 -14.98 -109.35
C SER A 637 27.06 -15.64 -110.47
N GLY A 638 27.65 -15.76 -111.66
CA GLY A 638 26.99 -16.30 -112.86
C GLY A 638 26.69 -15.25 -113.94
N THR A 639 26.29 -15.72 -115.11
CA THR A 639 26.08 -14.88 -116.30
C THR A 639 24.78 -14.09 -116.22
N ARG A 640 24.84 -12.77 -116.45
CA ARG A 640 23.69 -11.84 -116.38
C ARG A 640 22.88 -11.81 -117.68
N LYS A 641 22.43 -12.97 -118.16
CA LYS A 641 21.63 -13.11 -119.40
C LYS A 641 20.41 -14.00 -119.15
N VAL A 642 19.24 -13.67 -119.69
CA VAL A 642 18.04 -14.51 -119.62
C VAL A 642 18.34 -15.97 -119.99
N GLY A 643 17.78 -16.91 -119.25
CA GLY A 643 18.06 -18.34 -119.35
C GLY A 643 19.26 -18.84 -118.55
N SER A 644 20.20 -17.96 -118.17
CA SER A 644 21.37 -18.30 -117.34
C SER A 644 20.99 -18.47 -115.87
N THR A 645 21.83 -19.17 -115.11
CA THR A 645 21.66 -19.36 -113.66
C THR A 645 22.61 -18.48 -112.86
N LEU A 646 22.07 -17.64 -111.98
CA LEU A 646 22.80 -16.95 -110.94
C LEU A 646 22.94 -17.86 -109.70
N LYS A 647 24.06 -17.75 -108.99
CA LYS A 647 24.34 -18.45 -107.73
C LYS A 647 24.58 -17.44 -106.60
N ALA A 648 24.03 -17.71 -105.42
CA ALA A 648 24.29 -16.96 -104.21
C ALA A 648 25.55 -17.50 -103.53
N VAL A 649 26.51 -16.63 -103.26
CA VAL A 649 27.70 -16.92 -102.46
C VAL A 649 27.47 -16.30 -101.08
N PRO A 650 27.07 -17.08 -100.05
CA PRO A 650 26.56 -16.51 -98.81
C PRO A 650 27.60 -15.82 -97.92
N GLY A 651 28.90 -16.02 -98.19
CA GLY A 651 29.99 -15.65 -97.29
C GLY A 651 30.07 -16.55 -96.05
N THR A 652 30.97 -16.24 -95.12
CA THR A 652 31.03 -16.96 -93.83
C THR A 652 29.97 -16.45 -92.85
N TRP A 653 29.34 -17.38 -92.12
CA TRP A 653 28.32 -17.11 -91.12
C TRP A 653 28.76 -17.70 -89.78
N GLY A 654 29.24 -16.85 -88.88
CA GLY A 654 29.77 -17.27 -87.59
C GLY A 654 28.71 -17.26 -86.48
N PRO A 655 28.80 -18.15 -85.47
CA PRO A 655 29.64 -19.35 -85.41
C PRO A 655 28.95 -20.54 -86.08
N ALA A 656 29.69 -21.34 -86.84
CA ALA A 656 29.19 -22.53 -87.55
C ALA A 656 28.70 -23.66 -86.60
N PRO A 657 27.90 -24.64 -87.09
CA PRO A 657 27.12 -24.57 -88.32
C PRO A 657 25.98 -23.55 -88.21
N VAL A 658 25.51 -23.05 -89.35
CA VAL A 658 24.38 -22.10 -89.47
C VAL A 658 23.51 -22.54 -90.65
N THR A 659 22.20 -22.67 -90.45
CA THR A 659 21.26 -23.03 -91.50
C THR A 659 20.87 -21.78 -92.29
N LEU A 660 21.12 -21.80 -93.61
CA LEU A 660 20.89 -20.66 -94.50
C LEU A 660 19.64 -20.86 -95.36
N ALA A 661 18.78 -19.85 -95.40
CA ALA A 661 17.66 -19.73 -96.33
C ALA A 661 17.86 -18.55 -97.27
N TYR A 662 17.44 -18.69 -98.53
CA TYR A 662 17.61 -17.68 -99.58
C TYR A 662 16.25 -17.11 -99.98
N GLN A 663 16.25 -15.88 -100.48
CA GLN A 663 15.12 -15.30 -101.22
C GLN A 663 15.71 -14.35 -102.27
N TRP A 664 15.40 -14.59 -103.54
CA TRP A 664 15.83 -13.73 -104.65
C TRP A 664 14.84 -12.59 -104.88
N TYR A 665 15.34 -11.47 -105.39
CA TYR A 665 14.60 -10.23 -105.59
C TYR A 665 14.91 -9.63 -106.97
N ARG A 666 13.86 -9.11 -107.61
CA ARG A 666 13.89 -8.31 -108.84
C ARG A 666 13.77 -6.84 -108.45
N GLY A 667 14.87 -6.11 -108.48
CA GLY A 667 14.99 -4.76 -107.91
C GLY A 667 14.74 -4.75 -106.39
N SER A 668 13.56 -4.29 -105.98
CA SER A 668 13.06 -4.31 -104.60
C SER A 668 12.07 -5.45 -104.32
N THR A 669 11.45 -6.04 -105.34
CA THR A 669 10.35 -7.00 -105.22
C THR A 669 10.85 -8.43 -105.04
N ALA A 670 10.31 -9.18 -104.09
CA ALA A 670 10.67 -10.60 -103.90
C ALA A 670 10.13 -11.46 -105.07
N ILE A 671 10.95 -12.37 -105.58
CA ILE A 671 10.56 -13.29 -106.65
C ILE A 671 9.92 -14.53 -106.01
N THR A 672 8.61 -14.71 -106.20
CA THR A 672 7.84 -15.82 -105.65
C THR A 672 8.48 -17.17 -106.01
N GLY A 673 8.58 -18.08 -105.03
CA GLY A 673 9.19 -19.40 -105.19
C GLY A 673 10.73 -19.43 -105.25
N ALA A 674 11.41 -18.32 -105.58
CA ALA A 674 12.86 -18.28 -105.72
C ALA A 674 13.61 -18.27 -104.36
N LYS A 675 13.65 -19.43 -103.70
CA LYS A 675 14.21 -19.65 -102.35
C LYS A 675 15.47 -20.53 -102.31
N SER A 676 15.92 -21.03 -103.46
CA SER A 676 17.12 -21.86 -103.60
C SER A 676 18.41 -21.03 -103.58
N ALA A 677 19.56 -21.67 -103.33
CA ALA A 677 20.89 -21.04 -103.43
C ALA A 677 21.27 -20.60 -104.86
N SER A 678 20.46 -20.95 -105.86
CA SER A 678 20.56 -20.53 -107.25
C SER A 678 19.22 -20.03 -107.77
N TYR A 679 19.26 -19.21 -108.83
CA TYR A 679 18.08 -18.70 -109.51
C TYR A 679 18.33 -18.67 -111.03
N LYS A 680 17.43 -19.28 -111.81
CA LYS A 680 17.47 -19.24 -113.28
C LYS A 680 16.71 -18.01 -113.77
N LEU A 681 17.39 -17.17 -114.54
CA LEU A 681 16.86 -15.92 -115.06
C LEU A 681 15.76 -16.19 -116.09
N VAL A 682 14.60 -15.57 -115.92
CA VAL A 682 13.43 -15.64 -116.80
C VAL A 682 13.30 -14.37 -117.64
N ALA A 683 12.44 -14.37 -118.66
CA ALA A 683 12.24 -13.20 -119.54
C ALA A 683 11.89 -11.92 -118.76
N ALA A 684 11.10 -12.04 -117.69
CA ALA A 684 10.72 -10.93 -116.81
C ALA A 684 11.86 -10.32 -115.97
N ASP A 685 13.07 -10.90 -115.99
CA ASP A 685 14.26 -10.29 -115.35
C ASP A 685 15.01 -9.33 -116.27
N LYS A 686 14.78 -9.38 -117.59
CA LYS A 686 15.50 -8.56 -118.57
C LYS A 686 15.38 -7.07 -118.28
N GLY A 687 16.48 -6.34 -118.35
CA GLY A 687 16.56 -4.90 -118.03
C GLY A 687 16.45 -4.56 -116.54
N THR A 688 16.14 -5.53 -115.67
CA THR A 688 16.07 -5.35 -114.21
C THR A 688 17.37 -5.76 -113.52
N THR A 689 17.53 -5.40 -112.25
CA THR A 689 18.65 -5.84 -111.40
C THR A 689 18.20 -6.97 -110.46
N ILE A 690 19.10 -7.90 -110.15
CA ILE A 690 18.82 -9.04 -109.25
C ILE A 690 19.65 -8.91 -107.97
N LYS A 691 19.07 -9.26 -106.83
CA LYS A 691 19.80 -9.43 -105.56
C LYS A 691 19.25 -10.61 -104.76
N VAL A 692 20.05 -11.14 -103.82
CA VAL A 692 19.63 -12.22 -102.92
C VAL A 692 19.66 -11.75 -101.47
N ARG A 693 18.63 -12.12 -100.69
CA ARG A 693 18.63 -12.06 -99.23
C ARG A 693 19.03 -13.42 -98.69
N VAL A 694 20.15 -13.50 -97.98
CA VAL A 694 20.55 -14.68 -97.22
C VAL A 694 20.12 -14.46 -95.77
N THR A 695 19.39 -15.43 -95.21
CA THR A 695 18.93 -15.44 -93.82
C THR A 695 19.52 -16.65 -93.12
N GLY A 696 20.35 -16.43 -92.11
CA GLY A 696 20.96 -17.48 -91.30
C GLY A 696 20.23 -17.67 -89.97
N SER A 697 20.07 -18.92 -89.58
CA SER A 697 19.41 -19.36 -88.35
C SER A 697 20.23 -20.44 -87.65
N LYS A 698 20.17 -20.47 -86.32
CA LYS A 698 20.83 -21.49 -85.48
C LYS A 698 20.09 -21.60 -84.15
N SER A 699 19.93 -22.82 -83.63
CA SER A 699 19.29 -23.01 -82.30
C SER A 699 20.08 -22.28 -81.22
N GLY A 700 19.38 -21.60 -80.31
CA GLY A 700 19.98 -20.76 -79.27
C GLY A 700 20.60 -19.44 -79.76
N TYR A 701 20.36 -19.02 -81.01
CA TYR A 701 20.86 -17.75 -81.57
C TYR A 701 19.73 -16.85 -82.08
N VAL A 702 20.00 -15.55 -82.15
CA VAL A 702 19.19 -14.59 -82.91
C VAL A 702 19.49 -14.78 -84.40
N SER A 703 18.46 -15.08 -85.19
CA SER A 703 18.59 -15.19 -86.66
C SER A 703 18.94 -13.85 -87.28
N ALA A 704 19.80 -13.87 -88.30
CA ALA A 704 20.31 -12.67 -88.97
C ALA A 704 20.06 -12.74 -90.48
N ALA A 705 19.96 -11.58 -91.14
CA ALA A 705 19.81 -11.50 -92.59
C ALA A 705 20.77 -10.46 -93.19
N ARG A 706 21.24 -10.73 -94.40
CA ARG A 706 22.01 -9.79 -95.24
C ARG A 706 21.54 -9.89 -96.69
N TYR A 707 21.50 -8.75 -97.37
CA TYR A 707 21.32 -8.68 -98.82
C TYR A 707 22.68 -8.67 -99.50
N SER A 708 22.74 -9.19 -100.73
CA SER A 708 23.85 -8.91 -101.63
C SER A 708 23.75 -7.49 -102.17
N ALA A 709 24.85 -7.00 -102.75
CA ALA A 709 24.74 -5.96 -103.77
C ALA A 709 23.79 -6.42 -104.90
N ALA A 710 23.13 -5.47 -105.55
CA ALA A 710 22.36 -5.75 -106.76
C ALA A 710 23.31 -5.96 -107.95
N THR A 711 22.96 -6.88 -108.86
CA THR A 711 23.66 -7.02 -110.13
C THR A 711 23.47 -5.77 -111.00
N ALA A 712 24.36 -5.56 -111.97
CA ALA A 712 24.00 -4.79 -113.15
C ALA A 712 22.77 -5.41 -113.86
N LYS A 713 22.14 -4.64 -114.76
CA LYS A 713 20.94 -5.08 -115.50
C LYS A 713 21.18 -6.40 -116.24
N ILE A 714 20.15 -7.26 -116.27
CA ILE A 714 20.15 -8.53 -117.01
C ILE A 714 19.90 -8.29 -118.51
N ALA A 715 20.63 -8.99 -119.38
CA ALA A 715 20.53 -8.93 -120.85
C ALA A 715 19.54 -9.96 -121.44
#